data_AF-A0A497CNU9-F1
#
_entry.id   AF-A0A497CNU9-F1
#
_cell.length_a   1.000
_cell.length_b   1.000
_cell.length_c   1.000
_cell.angle_alpha   90.00
_cell.angle_beta   90.00
_cell.angle_gamma   90.00
#
_symmetry.space_group_name_H-M   'P 1'
#
loop_
_entity.id
_entity.type
_entity.pdbx_description
1 polymer ?
#
loop_
_entity_poly.entity_id
_entity_poly.type
_entity_poly.pdbx_seq_one_letter_code
_entity_poly.pdbx_strand_id
1 'polypeptide(L)'
;MFENDEVQIEDDLDENREIPISKDVQAYLKDIDFFYKTVSFTFEVNSVEQFINEKNQIYFKVTATRELQGITIDDDTVNNNQVRYLEVNLDPYKQDLKIASMYTTQPDIKRELRYWWNNLSVEWRNFFGEQVDAIYDTLPLSRIVYFEDSLIVIERPEERILFDSVIVSEGDTLSFEGIDNSRPIVGDIVQLIDTVIIAVPDSIPADITPIYKRLRQLDGMKVLDVSADSLLTDLVPVSQLSELTEINLSNSQITDLSPLRNLNKLEKLNCSGSTVVSINDLRYASSLANLDCSQTNISDISVAANFKKLNTLNLSSSRVKSILPLVDLPVFSHLSLSGITLDKPEELRELNTLKYLDLSNSGFENINSLDSLFQLQNLNIDSTSIIQLDPLENLASLSILQANHTGITDLSPLENLTSLKIIYCDNSGINGKEARRFMQINESCLVIYNTEKLRNWWIEMPEAYKNIIQSKMTISDPITTEQMHLVINQTTVNFSGHTEIETLEPLLMLHRLEELNIEDTPISDLSPLSGLTNLKVLNMNNTKVEDLSPLSSHSNLKTIHCEQTGVNDLLPLKNSSGLQIVYAEGSGIQQSNVLELQQTIPACLVIYQSNLLQAWWTDLNEGWQKVFHNHLKMDEQPSAEQLQALVDLTSVTVNDNLSIQNLNPLHLFVRMEELNVSKTAVNDISPITALANIRVLNLPNNPVNDLTTLDQLINLEEVNIENTSVEDLEFVGTLSYLRILNIAGTKIKSLKPIRDLQNLEKLFINNTDIKSLKPIEKMEKLKIIRCYNTKLKASKVEAYKSAHPGVEVVFY
;
A
#
# COMPACT_ATOMS: atom_id res chain seq x y z
N MET A 1 -53.76 8.84 20.22
CA MET A 1 -54.57 8.02 21.14
C MET A 1 -53.64 7.20 22.02
N PHE A 2 -52.73 6.45 21.40
CA PHE A 2 -51.56 5.86 22.05
C PHE A 2 -50.50 6.91 22.43
N GLU A 3 -49.68 6.60 23.43
CA GLU A 3 -48.58 7.45 23.94
C GLU A 3 -47.48 7.67 22.90
N ASN A 4 -47.06 6.60 22.23
CA ASN A 4 -46.13 6.59 21.10
C ASN A 4 -46.36 5.34 20.23
N ASP A 5 -45.52 5.13 19.22
CA ASP A 5 -45.52 3.96 18.34
C ASP A 5 -44.97 2.67 18.99
N GLU A 6 -44.28 2.80 20.12
CA GLU A 6 -43.74 1.68 20.93
C GLU A 6 -44.77 1.09 21.91
N VAL A 7 -45.98 1.67 21.98
CA VAL A 7 -47.04 1.19 22.87
C VAL A 7 -47.36 -0.27 22.56
N GLN A 8 -47.29 -1.11 23.59
CA GLN A 8 -47.52 -2.54 23.47
C GLN A 8 -49.02 -2.85 23.40
N ILE A 9 -49.39 -3.60 22.38
CA ILE A 9 -50.70 -4.17 22.12
C ILE A 9 -50.55 -5.69 22.17
N GLU A 10 -51.13 -6.31 23.20
CA GLU A 10 -51.35 -7.75 23.29
C GLU A 10 -52.78 -8.01 22.80
N ASP A 11 -52.93 -8.30 21.52
CA ASP A 11 -54.22 -8.62 20.92
C ASP A 11 -54.00 -9.60 19.76
N ASP A 12 -54.74 -10.69 19.77
CA ASP A 12 -54.69 -11.77 18.78
C ASP A 12 -55.82 -11.59 17.77
N LEU A 13 -55.42 -11.34 16.53
CA LEU A 13 -56.33 -11.29 15.41
C LEU A 13 -56.51 -12.66 14.73
N ASP A 14 -55.86 -13.69 15.26
CA ASP A 14 -55.91 -15.08 14.82
C ASP A 14 -56.72 -15.89 15.84
N GLU A 15 -57.95 -16.25 15.48
CA GLU A 15 -58.89 -16.96 16.38
C GLU A 15 -58.39 -18.36 16.80
N ASN A 16 -57.37 -18.91 16.13
CA ASN A 16 -56.84 -20.24 16.39
C ASN A 16 -55.52 -20.23 17.18
N ARG A 17 -55.00 -19.06 17.56
CA ARG A 17 -53.71 -18.94 18.25
C ARG A 17 -53.90 -18.99 19.75
N GLU A 18 -53.28 -19.99 20.40
CA GLU A 18 -53.39 -20.17 21.86
C GLU A 18 -52.53 -19.19 22.69
N ILE A 19 -51.69 -18.35 22.05
CA ILE A 19 -50.68 -17.50 22.70
C ILE A 19 -50.85 -16.03 22.29
N PRO A 20 -51.15 -15.11 23.23
CA PRO A 20 -51.09 -13.68 22.99
C PRO A 20 -49.64 -13.22 22.75
N ILE A 21 -49.41 -12.34 21.79
CA ILE A 21 -48.08 -11.78 21.52
C ILE A 21 -48.15 -10.29 21.80
N SER A 22 -47.23 -9.78 22.62
CA SER A 22 -47.03 -8.34 22.79
C SER A 22 -46.36 -7.77 21.55
N LYS A 23 -47.05 -6.87 20.85
CA LYS A 23 -46.57 -6.19 19.65
C LYS A 23 -46.62 -4.70 19.88
N ASP A 24 -45.63 -3.96 19.39
CA ASP A 24 -45.81 -2.51 19.29
C ASP A 24 -46.97 -2.17 18.32
N VAL A 25 -47.48 -0.93 18.38
CA VAL A 25 -48.62 -0.51 17.56
C VAL A 25 -48.37 -0.75 16.06
N GLN A 26 -47.12 -0.60 15.60
CA GLN A 26 -46.79 -0.81 14.20
C GLN A 26 -46.82 -2.30 13.83
N ALA A 27 -46.24 -3.18 14.64
CA ALA A 27 -46.30 -4.63 14.47
C ALA A 27 -47.74 -5.16 14.54
N TYR A 28 -48.55 -4.63 15.46
CA TYR A 28 -49.96 -4.99 15.57
C TYR A 28 -50.74 -4.64 14.29
N LEU A 29 -50.57 -3.41 13.78
CA LEU A 29 -51.23 -2.98 12.54
C LEU A 29 -50.73 -3.74 11.29
N LYS A 30 -49.51 -4.28 11.34
CA LYS A 30 -48.89 -5.06 10.24
C LYS A 30 -49.42 -6.50 10.14
N ASP A 31 -50.05 -7.04 11.19
CA ASP A 31 -50.62 -8.39 11.24
C ASP A 31 -52.13 -8.41 10.95
N ILE A 32 -52.71 -7.29 10.50
CA ILE A 32 -54.10 -7.24 10.04
C ILE A 32 -54.20 -7.88 8.65
N ASP A 33 -54.49 -9.18 8.62
CA ASP A 33 -54.74 -9.94 7.38
C ASP A 33 -56.23 -9.99 6.97
N PHE A 34 -57.12 -9.34 7.74
CA PHE A 34 -58.57 -9.31 7.49
C PHE A 34 -59.02 -7.88 7.17
N PHE A 35 -59.67 -7.72 6.03
CA PHE A 35 -60.22 -6.45 5.58
C PHE A 35 -61.75 -6.46 5.75
N TYR A 36 -62.30 -5.35 6.25
CA TYR A 36 -63.76 -5.15 6.36
C TYR A 36 -64.24 -4.14 5.33
N LYS A 37 -65.40 -4.39 4.72
CA LYS A 37 -66.15 -3.38 3.94
C LYS A 37 -66.68 -2.29 4.86
N THR A 38 -67.16 -2.69 6.04
CA THR A 38 -67.61 -1.81 7.11
C THR A 38 -67.30 -2.47 8.44
N VAL A 39 -66.72 -1.73 9.39
CA VAL A 39 -66.47 -2.21 10.75
C VAL A 39 -66.70 -1.09 11.75
N SER A 40 -67.30 -1.43 12.88
CA SER A 40 -67.48 -0.56 14.03
C SER A 40 -66.97 -1.23 15.29
N PHE A 41 -66.22 -0.47 16.09
CA PHE A 41 -65.74 -0.87 17.39
C PHE A 41 -66.41 0.02 18.45
N THR A 42 -67.06 -0.59 19.44
CA THR A 42 -67.61 0.09 20.61
C THR A 42 -66.91 -0.43 21.85
N PHE A 43 -66.56 0.45 22.79
CA PHE A 43 -65.91 0.06 24.04
C PHE A 43 -66.81 0.45 25.20
N GLU A 44 -67.28 -0.52 25.97
CA GLU A 44 -67.99 -0.31 27.23
C GLU A 44 -67.00 -0.43 28.39
N VAL A 45 -66.76 0.65 29.14
CA VAL A 45 -65.82 0.64 30.26
C VAL A 45 -66.44 -0.09 31.45
N ASN A 46 -65.82 -1.20 31.85
CA ASN A 46 -66.25 -2.05 32.97
C ASN A 46 -65.73 -1.51 34.32
N SER A 47 -64.45 -1.11 34.39
CA SER A 47 -63.83 -0.57 35.61
C SER A 47 -62.65 0.35 35.30
N VAL A 48 -62.33 1.26 36.23
CA VAL A 48 -61.16 2.15 36.19
C VAL A 48 -60.51 2.19 37.57
N GLU A 49 -59.24 1.82 37.65
CA GLU A 49 -58.45 1.83 38.88
C GLU A 49 -57.22 2.73 38.72
N GLN A 50 -56.92 3.55 39.73
CA GLN A 50 -55.80 4.48 39.69
C GLN A 50 -54.59 3.92 40.43
N PHE A 51 -53.42 4.07 39.81
CA PHE A 51 -52.13 3.65 40.35
C PHE A 51 -51.08 4.75 40.21
N ILE A 52 -49.96 4.58 40.92
CA ILE A 52 -48.76 5.42 40.81
C ILE A 52 -47.62 4.49 40.43
N ASN A 53 -46.91 4.79 39.34
CA ASN A 53 -45.77 3.99 38.88
C ASN A 53 -44.48 4.31 39.67
N GLU A 54 -43.40 3.56 39.42
CA GLU A 54 -42.10 3.75 40.09
C GLU A 54 -41.46 5.13 39.84
N LYS A 55 -41.90 5.84 38.78
CA LYS A 55 -41.49 7.21 38.44
C LYS A 55 -42.40 8.27 39.09
N ASN A 56 -43.26 7.87 40.01
CA ASN A 56 -44.22 8.71 40.73
C ASN A 56 -45.28 9.38 39.82
N GLN A 57 -45.56 8.78 38.66
CA GLN A 57 -46.57 9.26 37.71
C GLN A 57 -47.89 8.51 37.92
N ILE A 58 -49.00 9.22 37.77
CA ILE A 58 -50.35 8.65 37.87
C ILE A 58 -50.68 7.94 36.56
N TYR A 59 -51.16 6.70 36.65
CA TYR A 59 -51.71 5.97 35.53
C TYR A 59 -53.00 5.26 35.94
N PHE A 60 -53.83 4.91 34.96
CA PHE A 60 -55.12 4.25 35.18
C PHE A 60 -55.11 2.88 34.50
N LYS A 61 -55.56 1.84 35.21
CA LYS A 61 -55.93 0.56 34.59
C LYS A 61 -57.42 0.58 34.31
N VAL A 62 -57.77 0.49 33.04
CA VAL A 62 -59.14 0.51 32.54
C VAL A 62 -59.48 -0.87 32.02
N THR A 63 -60.52 -1.51 32.56
CA THR A 63 -61.08 -2.72 31.95
C THR A 63 -62.27 -2.31 31.11
N ALA A 64 -62.33 -2.71 29.85
CA ALA A 64 -63.43 -2.40 28.93
C ALA A 64 -63.83 -3.62 28.10
N THR A 65 -65.11 -3.76 27.78
CA THR A 65 -65.60 -4.74 26.80
C THR A 65 -65.60 -4.09 25.43
N ARG A 66 -64.79 -4.61 24.51
CA ARG A 66 -64.77 -4.26 23.09
C ARG A 66 -65.83 -5.07 22.36
N GLU A 67 -66.79 -4.39 21.76
CA GLU A 67 -67.75 -4.97 20.81
C GLU A 67 -67.32 -4.60 19.38
N LEU A 68 -67.05 -5.59 18.55
CA LEU A 68 -66.82 -5.45 17.12
C LEU A 68 -68.03 -5.95 16.36
N GLN A 69 -68.53 -5.11 15.47
CA GLN A 69 -69.52 -5.48 14.46
C GLN A 69 -68.99 -5.06 13.11
N GLY A 70 -68.92 -5.99 12.16
CA GLY A 70 -68.39 -5.70 10.83
C GLY A 70 -68.87 -6.67 9.76
N ILE A 71 -68.61 -6.29 8.50
CA ILE A 71 -68.82 -7.11 7.31
C ILE A 71 -67.46 -7.25 6.62
N THR A 72 -66.98 -8.48 6.43
CA THR A 72 -65.68 -8.75 5.80
C THR A 72 -65.71 -8.42 4.29
N ILE A 73 -64.55 -8.43 3.64
CA ILE A 73 -64.47 -8.33 2.17
C ILE A 73 -65.22 -9.45 1.44
N ASP A 74 -65.40 -10.60 2.08
CA ASP A 74 -66.12 -11.78 1.57
C ASP A 74 -67.64 -11.76 1.88
N ASP A 75 -68.16 -10.64 2.39
CA ASP A 75 -69.57 -10.43 2.78
C ASP A 75 -70.06 -11.21 4.01
N ASP A 76 -69.14 -11.75 4.83
CA ASP A 76 -69.48 -12.39 6.10
C ASP A 76 -69.73 -11.36 7.20
N THR A 77 -70.77 -11.56 8.01
CA THR A 77 -71.06 -10.72 9.18
C THR A 77 -70.26 -11.22 10.38
N VAL A 78 -69.40 -10.37 10.92
CA VAL A 78 -68.59 -10.66 12.12
C VAL A 78 -69.13 -9.86 13.29
N ASN A 79 -69.45 -10.56 14.38
CA ASN A 79 -69.79 -9.95 15.65
C ASN A 79 -68.95 -10.61 16.75
N ASN A 80 -68.10 -9.83 17.42
CA ASN A 80 -67.16 -10.32 18.40
C ASN A 80 -67.08 -9.38 19.60
N ASN A 81 -67.37 -9.91 20.79
CA ASN A 81 -67.28 -9.19 22.05
C ASN A 81 -66.12 -9.77 22.89
N GLN A 82 -65.15 -8.94 23.23
CA GLN A 82 -64.01 -9.36 24.05
C GLN A 82 -63.64 -8.30 25.08
N VAL A 83 -63.14 -8.74 26.23
CA VAL A 83 -62.60 -7.83 27.24
C VAL A 83 -61.22 -7.32 26.79
N ARG A 84 -60.92 -6.07 27.15
CA ARG A 84 -59.64 -5.38 26.95
C ARG A 84 -59.24 -4.72 28.25
N TYR A 85 -57.97 -4.84 28.59
CA TYR A 85 -57.33 -4.16 29.71
C TYR A 85 -56.43 -3.07 29.12
N LEU A 86 -56.62 -1.82 29.52
CA LEU A 86 -55.90 -0.67 28.99
C LEU A 86 -55.12 -0.02 30.13
N GLU A 87 -53.84 0.24 29.91
CA GLU A 87 -53.09 1.17 30.75
C GLU A 87 -53.15 2.56 30.13
N VAL A 88 -53.59 3.55 30.89
CA VAL A 88 -53.74 4.93 30.42
C VAL A 88 -52.91 5.86 31.30
N ASN A 89 -51.88 6.45 30.71
CA ASN A 89 -51.00 7.42 31.35
C ASN A 89 -51.62 8.82 31.30
N LEU A 90 -51.50 9.55 32.41
CA LEU A 90 -51.84 10.96 32.50
C LEU A 90 -50.58 11.81 32.33
N ASP A 91 -50.53 12.66 31.30
CA ASP A 91 -49.55 13.74 31.22
C ASP A 91 -50.11 14.94 32.01
N PRO A 92 -49.60 15.23 33.23
CA PRO A 92 -50.15 16.28 34.08
C PRO A 92 -49.87 17.69 33.53
N TYR A 93 -48.87 17.86 32.67
CA TYR A 93 -48.52 19.16 32.07
C TYR A 93 -49.41 19.48 30.88
N LYS A 94 -49.76 18.47 30.07
CA LYS A 94 -50.64 18.62 28.90
C LYS A 94 -52.12 18.36 29.20
N GLN A 95 -52.45 17.88 30.40
CA GLN A 95 -53.80 17.42 30.78
C GLN A 95 -54.37 16.41 29.78
N ASP A 96 -53.51 15.53 29.28
CA ASP A 96 -53.83 14.60 28.20
C ASP A 96 -53.72 13.16 28.71
N LEU A 97 -54.64 12.30 28.25
CA LEU A 97 -54.66 10.87 28.57
C LEU A 97 -54.21 10.09 27.33
N LYS A 98 -53.19 9.27 27.50
CA LYS A 98 -52.66 8.42 26.43
C LYS A 98 -52.69 6.97 26.84
N ILE A 99 -53.12 6.11 25.92
CA ILE A 99 -53.03 4.66 26.13
C ILE A 99 -51.54 4.28 26.06
N ALA A 100 -51.03 3.75 27.15
CA ALA A 100 -49.65 3.30 27.33
C ALA A 100 -49.49 1.81 26.96
N SER A 101 -50.56 1.02 27.13
CA SER A 101 -50.66 -0.36 26.65
C SER A 101 -52.10 -0.85 26.59
N MET A 102 -52.36 -1.87 25.76
CA MET A 102 -53.66 -2.54 25.63
C MET A 102 -53.45 -4.06 25.61
N TYR A 103 -54.23 -4.80 26.40
CA TYR A 103 -54.12 -6.25 26.54
C TYR A 103 -55.48 -6.95 26.39
N THR A 104 -55.50 -8.15 25.80
CA THR A 104 -56.66 -9.07 25.77
C THR A 104 -56.78 -9.90 27.03
N THR A 105 -55.66 -10.20 27.69
CA THR A 105 -55.60 -10.88 28.98
C THR A 105 -54.96 -9.99 30.05
N GLN A 106 -55.16 -10.28 31.33
CA GLN A 106 -54.45 -9.55 32.38
C GLN A 106 -52.98 -9.98 32.33
N PRO A 107 -52.01 -9.08 32.06
CA PRO A 107 -50.65 -9.47 31.76
C PRO A 107 -50.00 -10.19 32.95
N ASP A 108 -49.64 -11.46 32.73
CA ASP A 108 -48.82 -12.25 33.66
C ASP A 108 -47.59 -12.80 32.93
N ILE A 109 -46.55 -11.98 32.90
CA ILE A 109 -45.23 -12.29 32.32
C ILE A 109 -44.70 -13.64 32.85
N LYS A 110 -45.01 -14.01 34.10
CA LYS A 110 -44.57 -15.30 34.64
C LYS A 110 -45.32 -16.46 33.94
N ARG A 111 -46.62 -16.31 33.70
CA ARG A 111 -47.40 -17.30 32.97
C ARG A 111 -46.90 -17.48 31.53
N GLU A 112 -46.55 -16.38 30.85
CA GLU A 112 -46.03 -16.41 29.48
C GLU A 112 -44.65 -17.08 29.39
N LEU A 113 -43.69 -16.66 30.22
CA LEU A 113 -42.35 -17.26 30.26
C LEU A 113 -42.40 -18.75 30.60
N ARG A 114 -43.29 -19.14 31.53
CA ARG A 114 -43.53 -20.54 31.87
C ARG A 114 -44.12 -21.32 30.70
N TYR A 115 -45.14 -20.76 30.04
CA TYR A 115 -45.75 -21.39 28.88
C TYR A 115 -44.72 -21.59 27.76
N TRP A 116 -43.94 -20.55 27.46
CA TRP A 116 -42.85 -20.61 26.48
C TRP A 116 -41.87 -21.74 26.79
N TRP A 117 -41.31 -21.78 28.00
CA TRP A 117 -40.36 -22.81 28.41
C TRP A 117 -40.94 -24.24 28.33
N ASN A 118 -42.15 -24.42 28.85
CA ASN A 118 -42.78 -25.74 28.90
C ASN A 118 -43.14 -26.29 27.52
N ASN A 119 -43.29 -25.42 26.50
CA ASN A 119 -43.59 -25.81 25.12
C ASN A 119 -42.36 -25.87 24.19
N LEU A 120 -41.16 -25.59 24.69
CA LEU A 120 -39.93 -25.75 23.90
C LEU A 120 -39.74 -27.22 23.47
N SER A 121 -39.11 -27.41 22.31
CA SER A 121 -38.62 -28.74 21.93
C SER A 121 -37.45 -29.16 22.84
N VAL A 122 -37.07 -30.44 22.82
CA VAL A 122 -35.94 -30.92 23.62
C VAL A 122 -34.64 -30.23 23.20
N GLU A 123 -34.46 -30.05 21.89
CA GLU A 123 -33.31 -29.40 21.28
C GLU A 123 -33.20 -27.94 21.74
N TRP A 124 -34.30 -27.18 21.67
CA TRP A 124 -34.34 -25.79 22.13
C TRP A 124 -34.19 -25.65 23.65
N ARG A 125 -34.75 -26.57 24.45
CA ARG A 125 -34.52 -26.59 25.91
C ARG A 125 -33.06 -26.84 26.24
N ASN A 126 -32.41 -27.77 25.56
CA ASN A 126 -31.00 -28.06 25.76
C ASN A 126 -30.15 -26.84 25.39
N PHE A 127 -30.39 -26.27 24.20
CA PHE A 127 -29.69 -25.08 23.73
C PHE A 127 -29.80 -23.92 24.72
N PHE A 128 -31.01 -23.47 25.04
CA PHE A 128 -31.20 -22.34 25.96
C PHE A 128 -30.77 -22.67 27.40
N GLY A 129 -30.93 -23.93 27.81
CA GLY A 129 -30.57 -24.39 29.14
C GLY A 129 -29.05 -24.46 29.37
N GLU A 130 -28.25 -24.60 28.31
CA GLU A 130 -26.79 -24.50 28.34
C GLU A 130 -26.29 -23.04 28.34
N GLN A 131 -27.09 -22.11 27.80
CA GLN A 131 -26.72 -20.69 27.75
C GLN A 131 -26.81 -19.94 29.09
N VAL A 132 -27.47 -20.55 30.09
CA VAL A 132 -27.64 -19.94 31.41
C VAL A 132 -27.01 -20.82 32.49
N ASP A 133 -26.45 -20.18 33.51
CA ASP A 133 -25.87 -20.93 34.63
C ASP A 133 -26.92 -21.78 35.35
N ALA A 134 -26.43 -22.75 36.11
CA ALA A 134 -27.25 -23.56 36.99
C ALA A 134 -28.17 -22.72 37.89
N ILE A 135 -29.39 -23.25 38.09
CA ILE A 135 -30.46 -22.61 38.85
C ILE A 135 -30.24 -22.80 40.35
N TYR A 136 -29.85 -24.02 40.72
CA TYR A 136 -29.40 -24.41 42.05
C TYR A 136 -27.96 -24.94 41.93
N ASP A 137 -27.26 -25.18 43.05
CA ASP A 137 -25.82 -25.52 43.13
C ASP A 137 -25.31 -26.54 42.09
N THR A 138 -26.17 -27.41 41.54
CA THR A 138 -25.81 -28.40 40.52
C THR A 138 -26.87 -28.64 39.42
N LEU A 139 -28.03 -27.97 39.43
CA LEU A 139 -29.12 -28.25 38.48
C LEU A 139 -29.14 -27.23 37.32
N PRO A 140 -28.75 -27.60 36.10
CA PRO A 140 -28.85 -26.73 34.93
C PRO A 140 -30.31 -26.57 34.49
N LEU A 141 -30.62 -25.43 33.84
CA LEU A 141 -31.96 -25.16 33.34
C LEU A 141 -32.40 -26.18 32.27
N SER A 142 -31.47 -26.71 31.47
CA SER A 142 -31.73 -27.76 30.46
C SER A 142 -32.35 -29.04 31.02
N ARG A 143 -32.16 -29.33 32.32
CA ARG A 143 -32.73 -30.51 32.98
C ARG A 143 -34.18 -30.33 33.44
N ILE A 144 -34.70 -29.09 33.42
CA ILE A 144 -36.08 -28.79 33.79
C ILE A 144 -36.96 -28.93 32.54
N VAL A 145 -37.73 -30.01 32.48
CA VAL A 145 -38.60 -30.30 31.34
C VAL A 145 -39.94 -29.57 31.47
N TYR A 146 -40.39 -29.37 32.71
CA TYR A 146 -41.65 -28.69 33.01
C TYR A 146 -41.58 -28.04 34.40
N PHE A 147 -42.26 -26.92 34.60
CA PHE A 147 -42.47 -26.36 35.95
C PHE A 147 -43.81 -25.64 36.11
N GLU A 148 -44.30 -25.60 37.34
CA GLU A 148 -45.50 -24.89 37.83
C GLU A 148 -45.16 -24.03 39.05
N ASP A 149 -46.13 -23.29 39.60
CA ASP A 149 -45.91 -22.29 40.67
C ASP A 149 -45.20 -22.81 41.94
N SER A 150 -45.18 -24.12 42.18
CA SER A 150 -44.52 -24.72 43.35
C SER A 150 -43.81 -26.04 43.07
N LEU A 151 -43.59 -26.39 41.80
CA LEU A 151 -43.07 -27.70 41.39
C LEU A 151 -42.19 -27.58 40.14
N ILE A 152 -41.09 -28.31 40.10
CA ILE A 152 -40.32 -28.57 38.89
C ILE A 152 -40.37 -30.06 38.55
N VAL A 153 -40.31 -30.38 37.27
CA VAL A 153 -40.17 -31.74 36.75
C VAL A 153 -38.84 -31.83 36.03
N ILE A 154 -37.99 -32.75 36.49
CA ILE A 154 -36.68 -33.02 35.90
C ILE A 154 -36.63 -34.43 35.32
N GLU A 155 -35.80 -34.64 34.31
CA GLU A 155 -35.51 -35.98 33.80
C GLU A 155 -34.32 -36.60 34.54
N ARG A 156 -34.61 -37.62 35.35
CA ARG A 156 -33.60 -38.40 36.07
C ARG A 156 -33.26 -39.68 35.28
N PRO A 157 -31.97 -40.01 35.12
CA PRO A 157 -31.58 -41.31 34.59
C PRO A 157 -31.92 -42.41 35.61
N GLU A 158 -32.71 -43.39 35.19
CA GLU A 158 -33.03 -44.60 35.93
C GLU A 158 -32.50 -45.81 35.15
N GLU A 159 -31.72 -46.66 35.81
CA GLU A 159 -31.29 -47.93 35.24
C GLU A 159 -32.46 -48.91 35.25
N ARG A 160 -32.90 -49.32 34.05
CA ARG A 160 -33.86 -50.42 33.91
C ARG A 160 -33.19 -51.64 33.32
N ILE A 161 -33.41 -52.77 33.98
CA ILE A 161 -33.03 -54.08 33.48
C ILE A 161 -34.13 -54.54 32.53
N LEU A 162 -33.80 -54.71 31.25
CA LEU A 162 -34.66 -55.35 30.26
C LEU A 162 -34.35 -56.85 30.23
N PHE A 163 -35.42 -57.65 30.20
CA PHE A 163 -35.32 -59.09 30.03
C PHE A 163 -35.84 -59.43 28.63
N ASP A 164 -34.93 -59.81 27.74
CA ASP A 164 -35.30 -60.37 26.45
C ASP A 164 -35.12 -61.89 26.48
N SER A 165 -35.98 -62.62 25.76
CA SER A 165 -35.93 -64.08 25.71
C SER A 165 -35.68 -64.55 24.29
N VAL A 166 -34.54 -65.20 24.05
CA VAL A 166 -34.16 -65.73 22.74
C VAL A 166 -34.18 -67.27 22.79
N ILE A 167 -34.73 -67.90 21.76
CA ILE A 167 -34.75 -69.36 21.60
C ILE A 167 -33.53 -69.79 20.79
N VAL A 168 -32.72 -70.69 21.34
CA VAL A 168 -31.49 -71.16 20.68
C VAL A 168 -31.81 -72.21 19.60
N SER A 169 -31.40 -71.95 18.36
CA SER A 169 -31.60 -72.84 17.20
C SER A 169 -30.33 -73.64 16.85
N GLU A 170 -30.47 -74.73 16.09
CA GLU A 170 -29.31 -75.52 15.62
C GLU A 170 -28.38 -74.70 14.72
N GLY A 171 -27.17 -74.40 15.22
CA GLY A 171 -26.14 -73.65 14.50
C GLY A 171 -25.77 -72.30 15.12
N ASP A 172 -26.48 -71.85 16.16
CA ASP A 172 -26.20 -70.56 16.81
C ASP A 172 -24.92 -70.61 17.66
N THR A 173 -24.05 -69.61 17.48
CA THR A 173 -22.87 -69.37 18.34
C THR A 173 -23.13 -68.11 19.16
N LEU A 174 -23.51 -68.29 20.43
CA LEU A 174 -23.74 -67.17 21.35
C LEU A 174 -22.44 -66.84 22.09
N SER A 175 -21.92 -65.63 21.90
CA SER A 175 -20.77 -65.09 22.64
C SER A 175 -21.16 -63.75 23.27
N PHE A 176 -21.64 -63.78 24.51
CA PHE A 176 -21.93 -62.59 25.31
C PHE A 176 -21.44 -62.80 26.75
N GLU A 177 -20.95 -61.74 27.40
CA GLU A 177 -20.56 -61.77 28.81
C GLU A 177 -21.81 -61.89 29.70
N GLY A 178 -21.86 -62.92 30.56
CA GLY A 178 -22.94 -63.09 31.55
C GLY A 178 -23.71 -64.41 31.49
N ILE A 179 -23.45 -65.28 30.51
CA ILE A 179 -24.03 -66.63 30.48
C ILE A 179 -23.16 -67.57 31.34
N ASP A 180 -23.76 -68.21 32.35
CA ASP A 180 -23.12 -69.30 33.09
C ASP A 180 -22.82 -70.47 32.12
N ASN A 181 -21.55 -70.87 32.01
CA ASN A 181 -20.98 -71.72 30.95
C ASN A 181 -21.44 -73.20 30.97
N SER A 182 -22.65 -73.49 31.42
CA SER A 182 -23.32 -74.75 31.14
C SER A 182 -23.97 -74.66 29.75
N ARG A 183 -23.44 -75.44 28.79
CA ARG A 183 -23.82 -75.40 27.36
C ARG A 183 -25.35 -75.48 27.19
N PRO A 184 -26.01 -74.49 26.57
CA PRO A 184 -27.45 -74.55 26.31
C PRO A 184 -27.75 -75.64 25.27
N ILE A 185 -28.88 -76.32 25.44
CA ILE A 185 -29.40 -77.36 24.55
C ILE A 185 -30.28 -76.67 23.50
N VAL A 186 -30.28 -77.18 22.26
CA VAL A 186 -31.18 -76.71 21.18
C VAL A 186 -32.63 -76.70 21.69
N GLY A 187 -33.28 -75.55 21.63
CA GLY A 187 -34.64 -75.34 22.14
C GLY A 187 -34.74 -74.66 23.52
N ASP A 188 -33.62 -74.36 24.19
CA ASP A 188 -33.61 -73.58 25.43
C ASP A 188 -33.97 -72.11 25.19
N ILE A 189 -34.68 -71.52 26.15
CA ILE A 189 -34.95 -70.08 26.22
C ILE A 189 -33.83 -69.44 27.04
N VAL A 190 -32.98 -68.64 26.41
CA VAL A 190 -31.94 -67.85 27.07
C VAL A 190 -32.50 -66.47 27.37
N GLN A 191 -32.44 -66.06 28.64
CA GLN A 191 -32.75 -64.69 29.04
C GLN A 191 -31.52 -63.80 28.86
N LEU A 192 -31.62 -62.82 27.97
CA LEU A 192 -30.66 -61.75 27.83
C LEU A 192 -31.04 -60.65 28.83
N ILE A 193 -30.06 -60.28 29.66
CA ILE A 193 -30.18 -59.20 30.63
C ILE A 193 -29.40 -58.03 30.05
N ASP A 194 -30.10 -56.98 29.65
CA ASP A 194 -29.48 -55.73 29.21
C ASP A 194 -29.88 -54.59 30.16
N THR A 195 -28.92 -53.74 30.51
CA THR A 195 -29.15 -52.59 31.38
C THR A 195 -29.27 -51.35 30.51
N VAL A 196 -30.48 -50.82 30.36
CA VAL A 196 -30.75 -49.60 29.61
C VAL A 196 -31.02 -48.46 30.59
N ILE A 197 -30.33 -47.34 30.39
CA ILE A 197 -30.60 -46.10 31.13
C ILE A 197 -31.78 -45.41 30.44
N ILE A 198 -32.90 -45.25 31.15
CA ILE A 198 -34.05 -44.49 30.67
C ILE A 198 -34.19 -43.18 31.45
N ALA A 199 -34.65 -42.11 30.80
CA ALA A 199 -35.00 -40.88 31.48
C ALA A 199 -36.43 -41.00 32.04
N VAL A 200 -36.59 -40.82 33.35
CA VAL A 200 -37.90 -40.85 34.02
C VAL A 200 -38.16 -39.47 34.64
N PRO A 201 -39.35 -38.87 34.39
CA PRO A 201 -39.70 -37.58 34.98
C PRO A 201 -39.89 -37.70 36.49
N ASP A 202 -39.21 -36.85 37.25
CA ASP A 202 -39.28 -36.75 38.70
C ASP A 202 -39.78 -35.36 39.11
N SER A 203 -40.81 -35.33 39.97
CA SER A 203 -41.51 -34.10 40.38
C SER A 203 -41.00 -33.63 41.74
N ILE A 204 -40.32 -32.49 41.77
CA ILE A 204 -39.65 -31.95 42.96
C ILE A 204 -40.30 -30.62 43.37
N PRO A 205 -40.81 -30.49 44.61
CA PRO A 205 -41.22 -29.19 45.14
C PRO A 205 -40.02 -28.24 45.23
N ALA A 206 -40.09 -27.08 44.57
CA ALA A 206 -38.97 -26.15 44.47
C ALA A 206 -39.42 -24.69 44.41
N ASP A 207 -38.58 -23.76 44.88
CA ASP A 207 -38.79 -22.32 44.68
C ASP A 207 -38.46 -21.95 43.23
N ILE A 208 -39.48 -21.57 42.47
CA ILE A 208 -39.42 -21.19 41.04
C ILE A 208 -38.84 -19.79 40.78
N THR A 209 -38.63 -18.97 41.80
CA THR A 209 -38.13 -17.59 41.63
C THR A 209 -36.80 -17.52 40.86
N PRO A 210 -35.82 -18.41 41.10
CA PRO A 210 -34.58 -18.45 40.32
C PRO A 210 -34.81 -18.84 38.85
N ILE A 211 -35.80 -19.69 38.53
CA ILE A 211 -36.14 -20.08 37.15
C ILE A 211 -36.61 -18.85 36.38
N TYR A 212 -37.55 -18.08 36.94
CA TYR A 212 -38.02 -16.84 36.30
C TYR A 212 -36.92 -15.81 36.12
N LYS A 213 -35.95 -15.75 37.04
CA LYS A 213 -34.78 -14.89 36.88
C LYS A 213 -33.96 -15.30 35.65
N ARG A 214 -33.76 -16.60 35.41
CA ARG A 214 -33.05 -17.11 34.22
C ARG A 214 -33.87 -16.93 32.93
N LEU A 215 -35.17 -17.19 32.95
CA LEU A 215 -36.04 -16.96 31.79
C LEU A 215 -36.07 -15.49 31.37
N ARG A 216 -36.09 -14.55 32.34
CA ARG A 216 -35.94 -13.11 32.04
C ARG A 216 -34.57 -12.74 31.48
N GLN A 217 -33.52 -13.48 31.83
CA GLN A 217 -32.20 -13.28 31.21
C GLN A 217 -32.21 -13.71 29.73
N LEU A 218 -32.91 -14.81 29.42
CA LEU A 218 -33.10 -15.27 28.04
C LEU A 218 -33.97 -14.30 27.23
N ASP A 219 -35.07 -13.80 27.80
CA ASP A 219 -35.94 -12.79 27.16
C ASP A 219 -35.19 -11.50 26.80
N GLY A 220 -34.22 -11.09 27.64
CA GLY A 220 -33.34 -9.96 27.39
C GLY A 220 -32.15 -10.24 26.46
N MET A 221 -32.11 -11.41 25.81
CA MET A 221 -31.03 -11.79 24.90
C MET A 221 -31.00 -10.88 23.67
N LYS A 222 -29.80 -10.42 23.31
CA LYS A 222 -29.56 -9.56 22.15
C LYS A 222 -28.94 -10.28 20.96
N VAL A 223 -28.18 -11.34 21.24
CA VAL A 223 -27.43 -12.09 20.23
C VAL A 223 -27.81 -13.55 20.37
N LEU A 224 -28.26 -14.16 19.28
CA LEU A 224 -28.56 -15.57 19.18
C LEU A 224 -27.66 -16.20 18.10
N ASP A 225 -26.87 -17.21 18.47
CA ASP A 225 -26.07 -17.98 17.52
C ASP A 225 -26.50 -19.45 17.55
N VAL A 226 -27.12 -19.89 16.46
CA VAL A 226 -27.54 -21.27 16.18
C VAL A 226 -26.84 -21.81 14.93
N SER A 227 -25.68 -21.23 14.58
CA SER A 227 -24.94 -21.62 13.39
C SER A 227 -24.36 -23.02 13.48
N ALA A 228 -24.33 -23.71 12.34
CA ALA A 228 -23.87 -25.10 12.21
C ALA A 228 -24.56 -26.12 13.12
N ASP A 229 -25.66 -25.74 13.78
CA ASP A 229 -26.46 -26.67 14.58
C ASP A 229 -27.41 -27.45 13.68
N SER A 230 -27.17 -28.75 13.56
CA SER A 230 -28.00 -29.66 12.77
C SER A 230 -29.27 -30.14 13.47
N LEU A 231 -29.37 -29.94 14.79
CA LEU A 231 -30.52 -30.37 15.60
C LEU A 231 -31.64 -29.33 15.57
N LEU A 232 -31.29 -28.05 15.49
CA LEU A 232 -32.25 -26.95 15.39
C LEU A 232 -32.74 -26.78 13.94
N THR A 233 -34.02 -27.08 13.70
CA THR A 233 -34.61 -27.09 12.35
C THR A 233 -35.65 -26.00 12.10
N ASP A 234 -36.14 -25.34 13.16
CA ASP A 234 -37.10 -24.24 13.10
C ASP A 234 -36.75 -23.12 14.08
N LEU A 235 -37.33 -21.94 13.88
CA LEU A 235 -37.12 -20.75 14.71
C LEU A 235 -38.35 -20.38 15.57
N VAL A 236 -39.33 -21.28 15.74
CA VAL A 236 -40.60 -20.94 16.41
C VAL A 236 -40.37 -20.34 17.80
N PRO A 237 -39.47 -20.87 18.65
CA PRO A 237 -39.21 -20.28 19.97
C PRO A 237 -38.62 -18.87 19.96
N VAL A 238 -37.96 -18.49 18.87
CA VAL A 238 -37.24 -17.22 18.74
C VAL A 238 -38.20 -16.04 18.61
N SER A 239 -39.46 -16.28 18.19
CA SER A 239 -40.44 -15.21 18.01
C SER A 239 -40.79 -14.45 19.30
N GLN A 240 -40.47 -15.02 20.48
CA GLN A 240 -40.70 -14.42 21.79
C GLN A 240 -39.53 -13.56 22.27
N LEU A 241 -38.36 -13.65 21.63
CA LEU A 241 -37.15 -12.95 22.05
C LEU A 241 -37.07 -11.55 21.42
N SER A 242 -37.97 -10.64 21.82
CA SER A 242 -38.16 -9.34 21.19
C SER A 242 -36.97 -8.38 21.27
N GLU A 243 -36.02 -8.64 22.19
CA GLU A 243 -34.82 -7.83 22.37
C GLU A 243 -33.65 -8.22 21.44
N LEU A 244 -33.83 -9.25 20.60
CA LEU A 244 -32.79 -9.69 19.67
C LEU A 244 -32.43 -8.61 18.65
N THR A 245 -31.14 -8.31 18.59
CA THR A 245 -30.52 -7.41 17.63
C THR A 245 -29.67 -8.16 16.61
N GLU A 246 -29.15 -9.35 16.95
CA GLU A 246 -28.29 -10.14 16.06
C GLU A 246 -28.67 -11.62 16.10
N ILE A 247 -28.83 -12.22 14.92
CA ILE A 247 -29.10 -13.66 14.77
C ILE A 247 -28.13 -14.25 13.74
N ASN A 248 -27.40 -15.28 14.15
CA ASN A 248 -26.58 -16.11 13.28
C ASN A 248 -27.19 -17.50 13.19
N LEU A 249 -27.69 -17.85 12.01
CA LEU A 249 -28.19 -19.18 11.64
C LEU A 249 -27.44 -19.76 10.45
N SER A 250 -26.19 -19.32 10.23
CA SER A 250 -25.37 -19.80 9.12
C SER A 250 -25.14 -21.32 9.18
N ASN A 251 -25.07 -21.96 8.02
CA ASN A 251 -24.88 -23.42 7.88
C ASN A 251 -25.89 -24.28 8.66
N SER A 252 -27.09 -23.75 8.91
CA SER A 252 -28.20 -24.48 9.55
C SER A 252 -29.14 -25.11 8.52
N GLN A 253 -30.04 -25.99 8.98
CA GLN A 253 -31.10 -26.58 8.16
C GLN A 253 -32.39 -25.74 8.13
N ILE A 254 -32.34 -24.52 8.67
CA ILE A 254 -33.50 -23.65 8.84
C ILE A 254 -33.88 -23.05 7.48
N THR A 255 -35.17 -23.20 7.13
CA THR A 255 -35.74 -22.71 5.86
C THR A 255 -36.71 -21.56 6.06
N ASP A 256 -37.46 -21.57 7.16
CA ASP A 256 -38.54 -20.63 7.43
C ASP A 256 -38.07 -19.48 8.33
N LEU A 257 -38.15 -18.26 7.80
CA LEU A 257 -37.83 -17.02 8.52
C LEU A 257 -39.09 -16.33 9.09
N SER A 258 -40.28 -16.91 8.92
CA SER A 258 -41.53 -16.36 9.45
C SER A 258 -41.50 -16.03 10.95
N PRO A 259 -40.80 -16.80 11.83
CA PRO A 259 -40.72 -16.47 13.25
C PRO A 259 -39.96 -15.17 13.55
N LEU A 260 -39.13 -14.69 12.61
CA LEU A 260 -38.36 -13.45 12.76
C LEU A 260 -39.16 -12.19 12.40
N ARG A 261 -40.36 -12.33 11.82
CA ARG A 261 -41.17 -11.23 11.26
C ARG A 261 -41.40 -10.07 12.25
N ASN A 262 -41.50 -10.39 13.54
CA ASN A 262 -41.86 -9.43 14.59
C ASN A 262 -40.65 -8.89 15.38
N LEU A 263 -39.42 -9.29 15.02
CA LEU A 263 -38.21 -8.84 15.69
C LEU A 263 -37.77 -7.47 15.15
N ASN A 264 -38.50 -6.42 15.55
CA ASN A 264 -38.30 -5.05 15.04
C ASN A 264 -36.95 -4.42 15.44
N LYS A 265 -36.27 -4.99 16.43
CA LYS A 265 -34.92 -4.59 16.88
C LYS A 265 -33.80 -5.33 16.14
N LEU A 266 -34.11 -6.26 15.24
CA LEU A 266 -33.10 -7.03 14.51
C LEU A 266 -32.29 -6.10 13.59
N GLU A 267 -30.99 -6.00 13.87
CA GLU A 267 -30.00 -5.20 13.14
C GLU A 267 -29.11 -6.07 12.25
N LYS A 268 -28.82 -7.31 12.68
CA LYS A 268 -27.97 -8.24 11.92
C LYS A 268 -28.59 -9.61 11.78
N LEU A 269 -28.61 -10.13 10.56
CA LEU A 269 -29.02 -11.49 10.27
C LEU A 269 -27.99 -12.16 9.36
N ASN A 270 -27.48 -13.30 9.80
CA ASN A 270 -26.66 -14.18 8.98
C ASN A 270 -27.39 -15.51 8.76
N CYS A 271 -27.86 -15.76 7.55
CA CYS A 271 -28.43 -17.03 7.11
C CYS A 271 -27.57 -17.70 6.02
N SER A 272 -26.27 -17.39 5.96
CA SER A 272 -25.38 -17.92 4.92
C SER A 272 -25.28 -19.44 4.95
N GLY A 273 -25.27 -20.11 3.80
CA GLY A 273 -25.14 -21.57 3.71
C GLY A 273 -26.35 -22.34 4.27
N SER A 274 -27.44 -21.64 4.58
CA SER A 274 -28.73 -22.25 4.92
C SER A 274 -29.55 -22.57 3.67
N THR A 275 -30.67 -23.26 3.88
CA THR A 275 -31.61 -23.66 2.81
C THR A 275 -32.71 -22.63 2.56
N VAL A 276 -32.57 -21.41 3.10
CA VAL A 276 -33.51 -20.30 2.90
C VAL A 276 -33.66 -19.97 1.40
N VAL A 277 -34.91 -19.81 0.97
CA VAL A 277 -35.27 -19.50 -0.44
C VAL A 277 -35.83 -18.08 -0.58
N SER A 278 -36.30 -17.45 0.50
CA SER A 278 -36.95 -16.15 0.47
C SER A 278 -36.69 -15.36 1.75
N ILE A 279 -36.61 -14.03 1.61
CA ILE A 279 -36.52 -13.07 2.71
C ILE A 279 -37.82 -12.25 2.87
N ASN A 280 -38.92 -12.68 2.22
CA ASN A 280 -40.20 -11.96 2.26
C ASN A 280 -40.79 -11.83 3.66
N ASP A 281 -40.49 -12.76 4.56
CA ASP A 281 -40.92 -12.69 5.94
C ASP A 281 -40.25 -11.58 6.75
N LEU A 282 -39.11 -11.08 6.26
CA LEU A 282 -38.38 -9.97 6.88
C LEU A 282 -38.90 -8.59 6.45
N ARG A 283 -39.99 -8.49 5.67
CA ARG A 283 -40.47 -7.24 5.05
C ARG A 283 -40.65 -6.04 6.00
N TYR A 284 -40.74 -6.28 7.30
CA TYR A 284 -40.91 -5.27 8.34
C TYR A 284 -39.67 -5.00 9.19
N ALA A 285 -38.55 -5.69 8.95
CA ALA A 285 -37.29 -5.54 9.66
C ALA A 285 -36.57 -4.23 9.28
N SER A 286 -37.18 -3.09 9.62
CA SER A 286 -36.69 -1.75 9.27
C SER A 286 -35.37 -1.37 9.95
N SER A 287 -35.02 -2.07 11.04
CA SER A 287 -33.77 -1.88 11.76
C SER A 287 -32.58 -2.62 11.16
N LEU A 288 -32.84 -3.53 10.19
CA LEU A 288 -31.82 -4.40 9.62
C LEU A 288 -30.75 -3.57 8.90
N ALA A 289 -29.51 -3.67 9.39
CA ALA A 289 -28.34 -2.98 8.90
C ALA A 289 -27.39 -3.91 8.15
N ASN A 290 -27.32 -5.18 8.56
CA ASN A 290 -26.43 -6.18 7.98
C ASN A 290 -27.21 -7.46 7.67
N LEU A 291 -27.14 -7.91 6.42
CA LEU A 291 -27.77 -9.15 5.97
C LEU A 291 -26.77 -10.00 5.19
N ASP A 292 -26.47 -11.18 5.70
CA ASP A 292 -25.72 -12.20 4.95
C ASP A 292 -26.65 -13.32 4.53
N CYS A 293 -26.86 -13.44 3.22
CA CYS A 293 -27.65 -14.47 2.57
C CYS A 293 -26.80 -15.26 1.56
N SER A 294 -25.48 -15.30 1.75
CA SER A 294 -24.59 -16.00 0.83
C SER A 294 -24.81 -17.52 0.84
N GLN A 295 -24.53 -18.19 -0.28
CA GLN A 295 -24.72 -19.63 -0.46
C GLN A 295 -26.14 -20.12 -0.15
N THR A 296 -27.14 -19.27 -0.37
CA THR A 296 -28.57 -19.61 -0.25
C THR A 296 -29.21 -19.77 -1.63
N ASN A 297 -30.49 -20.16 -1.65
CA ASN A 297 -31.27 -20.27 -2.89
C ASN A 297 -32.15 -19.04 -3.17
N ILE A 298 -31.83 -17.90 -2.54
CA ILE A 298 -32.58 -16.65 -2.71
C ILE A 298 -32.40 -16.12 -4.14
N SER A 299 -33.52 -15.72 -4.75
CA SER A 299 -33.55 -15.16 -6.11
C SER A 299 -34.28 -13.82 -6.21
N ASP A 300 -35.28 -13.60 -5.35
CA ASP A 300 -36.01 -12.34 -5.23
C ASP A 300 -35.57 -11.59 -3.98
N ILE A 301 -35.09 -10.36 -4.18
CA ILE A 301 -34.67 -9.43 -3.12
C ILE A 301 -35.47 -8.13 -3.16
N SER A 302 -36.65 -8.11 -3.79
CA SER A 302 -37.54 -6.94 -3.87
C SER A 302 -37.81 -6.30 -2.50
N VAL A 303 -37.87 -7.13 -1.45
CA VAL A 303 -38.10 -6.73 -0.06
C VAL A 303 -36.95 -5.92 0.53
N ALA A 304 -35.73 -6.04 -0.01
CA ALA A 304 -34.57 -5.30 0.47
C ALA A 304 -34.76 -3.78 0.40
N ALA A 305 -35.63 -3.28 -0.49
CA ALA A 305 -36.00 -1.87 -0.58
C ALA A 305 -36.63 -1.30 0.72
N ASN A 306 -37.15 -2.17 1.60
CA ASN A 306 -37.75 -1.78 2.88
C ASN A 306 -36.71 -1.58 4.00
N PHE A 307 -35.49 -2.10 3.84
CA PHE A 307 -34.46 -2.09 4.89
C PHE A 307 -33.71 -0.75 4.89
N LYS A 308 -34.35 0.31 5.37
CA LYS A 308 -33.83 1.69 5.27
C LYS A 308 -32.50 1.93 6.00
N LYS A 309 -32.11 1.06 6.94
CA LYS A 309 -30.81 1.10 7.62
C LYS A 309 -29.77 0.14 7.02
N LEU A 310 -30.11 -0.61 5.96
CA LEU A 310 -29.24 -1.60 5.37
C LEU A 310 -27.99 -0.94 4.79
N ASN A 311 -26.85 -1.36 5.32
CA ASN A 311 -25.53 -0.89 4.93
C ASN A 311 -24.76 -2.00 4.20
N THR A 312 -24.86 -3.23 4.72
CA THR A 312 -24.10 -4.38 4.24
C THR A 312 -25.03 -5.49 3.78
N LEU A 313 -24.84 -5.95 2.55
CA LEU A 313 -25.57 -7.08 1.98
C LEU A 313 -24.60 -8.04 1.27
N ASN A 314 -24.60 -9.30 1.70
CA ASN A 314 -23.84 -10.37 1.05
C ASN A 314 -24.81 -11.34 0.34
N LEU A 315 -24.71 -11.40 -0.99
CA LEU A 315 -25.50 -12.25 -1.88
C LEU A 315 -24.63 -13.30 -2.58
N SER A 316 -23.40 -13.52 -2.10
CA SER A 316 -22.44 -14.41 -2.77
C SER A 316 -23.02 -15.79 -3.01
N SER A 317 -22.83 -16.36 -4.20
CA SER A 317 -23.31 -17.69 -4.59
C SER A 317 -24.83 -17.89 -4.39
N SER A 318 -25.61 -16.82 -4.42
CA SER A 318 -27.08 -16.87 -4.47
C SER A 318 -27.59 -16.98 -5.93
N ARG A 319 -28.91 -16.97 -6.12
CA ARG A 319 -29.55 -16.99 -7.46
C ARG A 319 -30.16 -15.65 -7.86
N VAL A 320 -29.70 -14.56 -7.24
CA VAL A 320 -30.17 -13.21 -7.54
C VAL A 320 -29.70 -12.76 -8.92
N LYS A 321 -30.62 -12.17 -9.68
CA LYS A 321 -30.39 -11.72 -11.06
C LYS A 321 -30.44 -10.20 -11.26
N SER A 322 -31.08 -9.48 -10.33
CA SER A 322 -31.25 -8.02 -10.37
C SER A 322 -31.04 -7.43 -8.98
N ILE A 323 -30.46 -6.24 -8.94
CA ILE A 323 -30.11 -5.49 -7.74
C ILE A 323 -30.82 -4.13 -7.64
N LEU A 324 -31.77 -3.85 -8.54
CA LEU A 324 -32.57 -2.62 -8.52
C LEU A 324 -33.20 -2.26 -7.16
N PRO A 325 -33.67 -3.22 -6.33
CA PRO A 325 -34.24 -2.89 -5.02
C PRO A 325 -33.28 -2.15 -4.06
N LEU A 326 -31.96 -2.14 -4.35
CA LEU A 326 -30.94 -1.54 -3.49
C LEU A 326 -30.66 -0.05 -3.79
N VAL A 327 -31.14 0.47 -4.92
CA VAL A 327 -30.79 1.81 -5.44
C VAL A 327 -31.21 2.94 -4.50
N ASP A 328 -32.39 2.84 -3.90
CA ASP A 328 -32.96 3.91 -3.05
C ASP A 328 -32.56 3.79 -1.56
N LEU A 329 -31.57 2.97 -1.23
CA LEU A 329 -31.15 2.76 0.16
C LEU A 329 -30.17 3.86 0.60
N PRO A 330 -30.50 4.65 1.64
CA PRO A 330 -29.82 5.91 1.93
C PRO A 330 -28.40 5.75 2.51
N VAL A 331 -28.09 4.60 3.10
CA VAL A 331 -26.82 4.33 3.81
C VAL A 331 -26.08 3.11 3.25
N PHE A 332 -26.53 2.57 2.12
CA PHE A 332 -26.00 1.35 1.55
C PHE A 332 -24.58 1.54 1.03
N SER A 333 -23.62 0.74 1.48
CA SER A 333 -22.23 0.95 1.10
C SER A 333 -21.40 -0.32 0.86
N HIS A 334 -21.86 -1.50 1.28
CA HIS A 334 -21.14 -2.76 1.10
C HIS A 334 -22.02 -3.80 0.41
N LEU A 335 -21.57 -4.27 -0.75
CA LEU A 335 -22.26 -5.29 -1.54
C LEU A 335 -21.26 -6.37 -1.97
N SER A 336 -21.60 -7.63 -1.68
CA SER A 336 -20.88 -8.78 -2.24
C SER A 336 -21.80 -9.60 -3.15
N LEU A 337 -21.31 -9.79 -4.38
CA LEU A 337 -21.91 -10.51 -5.51
C LEU A 337 -20.93 -11.59 -5.99
N SER A 338 -20.14 -12.16 -5.08
CA SER A 338 -19.19 -13.20 -5.46
C SER A 338 -19.93 -14.42 -6.03
N GLY A 339 -19.48 -15.02 -7.13
CA GLY A 339 -20.09 -16.25 -7.65
C GLY A 339 -21.50 -16.10 -8.25
N ILE A 340 -22.00 -14.88 -8.48
CA ILE A 340 -23.30 -14.67 -9.14
C ILE A 340 -23.15 -14.22 -10.60
N THR A 341 -24.26 -14.26 -11.34
CA THR A 341 -24.36 -13.69 -12.70
C THR A 341 -25.62 -12.85 -12.78
N LEU A 342 -25.45 -11.53 -12.96
CA LEU A 342 -26.58 -10.62 -13.15
C LEU A 342 -27.08 -10.67 -14.59
N ASP A 343 -28.40 -10.61 -14.78
CA ASP A 343 -29.00 -10.51 -16.12
C ASP A 343 -28.67 -9.13 -16.75
N LYS A 344 -28.50 -8.09 -15.93
CA LYS A 344 -28.17 -6.71 -16.34
C LYS A 344 -27.10 -6.07 -15.43
N PRO A 345 -25.81 -6.26 -15.73
CA PRO A 345 -24.71 -5.64 -14.98
C PRO A 345 -24.72 -4.11 -14.92
N GLU A 346 -25.37 -3.45 -15.87
CA GLU A 346 -25.50 -1.98 -15.93
C GLU A 346 -26.25 -1.39 -14.73
N GLU A 347 -27.04 -2.19 -14.01
CA GLU A 347 -27.74 -1.77 -12.78
C GLU A 347 -26.77 -1.31 -11.67
N LEU A 348 -25.51 -1.75 -11.71
CA LEU A 348 -24.48 -1.33 -10.75
C LEU A 348 -24.19 0.17 -10.81
N ARG A 349 -24.40 0.83 -11.97
CA ARG A 349 -24.16 2.29 -12.13
C ARG A 349 -24.99 3.14 -11.19
N GLU A 350 -26.16 2.64 -10.80
CA GLU A 350 -27.12 3.37 -9.96
C GLU A 350 -26.72 3.37 -8.48
N LEU A 351 -25.80 2.49 -8.04
CA LEU A 351 -25.38 2.35 -6.64
C LEU A 351 -24.26 3.33 -6.25
N ASN A 352 -24.46 4.63 -6.45
CA ASN A 352 -23.43 5.66 -6.29
C ASN A 352 -22.90 5.88 -4.85
N THR A 353 -23.53 5.28 -3.84
CA THR A 353 -23.11 5.32 -2.42
C THR A 353 -22.14 4.20 -2.05
N LEU A 354 -21.89 3.26 -2.98
CA LEU A 354 -21.13 2.05 -2.70
C LEU A 354 -19.65 2.36 -2.43
N LYS A 355 -19.11 1.76 -1.37
CA LYS A 355 -17.71 1.87 -0.94
C LYS A 355 -16.96 0.54 -1.08
N TYR A 356 -17.65 -0.58 -0.94
CA TYR A 356 -17.11 -1.92 -1.10
C TYR A 356 -17.95 -2.70 -2.09
N LEU A 357 -17.30 -3.25 -3.12
CA LEU A 357 -17.92 -4.13 -4.10
C LEU A 357 -17.06 -5.38 -4.30
N ASP A 358 -17.69 -6.54 -4.15
CA ASP A 358 -17.07 -7.82 -4.46
C ASP A 358 -17.80 -8.51 -5.61
N LEU A 359 -17.10 -8.68 -6.72
CA LEU A 359 -17.50 -9.38 -7.95
C LEU A 359 -16.64 -10.63 -8.18
N SER A 360 -15.95 -11.15 -7.15
CA SER A 360 -15.05 -12.28 -7.35
C SER A 360 -15.77 -13.54 -7.82
N ASN A 361 -15.09 -14.44 -8.53
CA ASN A 361 -15.64 -15.71 -9.03
C ASN A 361 -16.93 -15.57 -9.87
N SER A 362 -17.19 -14.37 -10.40
CA SER A 362 -18.43 -14.06 -11.10
C SER A 362 -18.26 -14.17 -12.62
N GLY A 363 -19.38 -14.24 -13.34
CA GLY A 363 -19.40 -14.32 -14.81
C GLY A 363 -19.15 -12.99 -15.53
N PHE A 364 -18.61 -11.97 -14.87
CA PHE A 364 -18.42 -10.64 -15.46
C PHE A 364 -17.23 -10.63 -16.41
N GLU A 365 -17.48 -10.26 -17.67
CA GLU A 365 -16.45 -10.12 -18.71
C GLU A 365 -15.85 -8.69 -18.75
N ASN A 366 -16.60 -7.70 -18.26
CA ASN A 366 -16.16 -6.30 -18.20
C ASN A 366 -16.80 -5.58 -17.00
N ILE A 367 -16.30 -4.37 -16.74
CA ILE A 367 -16.67 -3.52 -15.59
C ILE A 367 -17.13 -2.13 -16.03
N ASN A 368 -17.67 -2.00 -17.25
CA ASN A 368 -18.14 -0.71 -17.78
C ASN A 368 -19.23 -0.06 -16.90
N SER A 369 -19.92 -0.87 -16.10
CA SER A 369 -20.95 -0.41 -15.17
C SER A 369 -20.41 0.20 -13.87
N LEU A 370 -19.09 0.20 -13.65
CA LEU A 370 -18.48 0.75 -12.43
C LEU A 370 -18.00 2.21 -12.59
N ASP A 371 -18.04 2.77 -13.80
CA ASP A 371 -17.49 4.09 -14.18
C ASP A 371 -18.05 5.28 -13.37
N SER A 372 -19.20 5.08 -12.73
CA SER A 372 -19.95 6.11 -11.98
C SER A 372 -19.85 5.95 -10.46
N LEU A 373 -19.13 4.94 -9.96
CA LEU A 373 -19.04 4.60 -8.53
C LEU A 373 -17.94 5.40 -7.81
N PHE A 374 -18.00 6.73 -7.84
CA PHE A 374 -16.92 7.61 -7.36
C PHE A 374 -16.56 7.47 -5.86
N GLN A 375 -17.45 6.87 -5.06
CA GLN A 375 -17.20 6.59 -3.63
C GLN A 375 -16.56 5.22 -3.38
N LEU A 376 -16.36 4.41 -4.42
CA LEU A 376 -15.83 3.07 -4.29
C LEU A 376 -14.39 3.13 -3.77
N GLN A 377 -14.13 2.41 -2.68
CA GLN A 377 -12.82 2.34 -2.01
C GLN A 377 -12.18 0.98 -2.22
N ASN A 378 -12.98 -0.08 -2.17
CA ASN A 378 -12.50 -1.45 -2.27
C ASN A 378 -13.27 -2.16 -3.38
N LEU A 379 -12.54 -2.68 -4.36
CA LEU A 379 -13.09 -3.48 -5.45
C LEU A 379 -12.40 -4.84 -5.49
N ASN A 380 -13.18 -5.90 -5.44
CA ASN A 380 -12.71 -7.26 -5.67
C ASN A 380 -13.27 -7.80 -6.98
N ILE A 381 -12.39 -8.13 -7.91
CA ILE A 381 -12.66 -8.75 -9.21
C ILE A 381 -11.84 -10.05 -9.39
N ASP A 382 -11.42 -10.67 -8.29
CA ASP A 382 -10.62 -11.90 -8.32
C ASP A 382 -11.34 -13.02 -9.08
N SER A 383 -10.59 -13.82 -9.85
CA SER A 383 -11.10 -14.97 -10.59
C SER A 383 -12.25 -14.62 -11.55
N THR A 384 -12.12 -13.48 -12.23
CA THR A 384 -13.03 -13.04 -13.30
C THR A 384 -12.33 -13.06 -14.66
N SER A 385 -13.09 -12.91 -15.74
CA SER A 385 -12.53 -12.82 -17.11
C SER A 385 -12.19 -11.39 -17.54
N ILE A 386 -12.09 -10.45 -16.58
CA ILE A 386 -11.82 -9.03 -16.85
C ILE A 386 -10.37 -8.86 -17.33
N ILE A 387 -10.21 -8.05 -18.38
CA ILE A 387 -8.91 -7.76 -19.02
C ILE A 387 -8.59 -6.26 -18.99
N GLN A 388 -9.62 -5.40 -19.04
CA GLN A 388 -9.49 -3.95 -19.18
C GLN A 388 -9.92 -3.22 -17.91
N LEU A 389 -9.20 -2.14 -17.58
CA LEU A 389 -9.41 -1.33 -16.37
C LEU A 389 -9.81 0.13 -16.68
N ASP A 390 -10.01 0.49 -17.94
CA ASP A 390 -10.40 1.86 -18.36
C ASP A 390 -11.59 2.44 -17.55
N PRO A 391 -12.64 1.67 -17.20
CA PRO A 391 -13.76 2.19 -16.41
C PRO A 391 -13.36 2.65 -14.99
N LEU A 392 -12.19 2.26 -14.48
CA LEU A 392 -11.74 2.63 -13.14
C LEU A 392 -10.97 3.96 -13.09
N GLU A 393 -10.62 4.54 -14.24
CA GLU A 393 -9.72 5.70 -14.34
C GLU A 393 -10.15 6.91 -13.49
N ASN A 394 -11.46 7.11 -13.30
CA ASN A 394 -12.02 8.25 -12.57
C ASN A 394 -12.45 7.93 -11.13
N LEU A 395 -12.17 6.73 -10.62
CA LEU A 395 -12.58 6.32 -9.27
C LEU A 395 -11.58 6.82 -8.21
N ALA A 396 -11.53 8.14 -8.00
CA ALA A 396 -10.54 8.81 -7.15
C ALA A 396 -10.52 8.35 -5.68
N SER A 397 -11.59 7.70 -5.20
CA SER A 397 -11.66 7.12 -3.85
C SER A 397 -11.10 5.69 -3.74
N LEU A 398 -10.79 5.05 -4.88
CA LEU A 398 -10.35 3.66 -4.92
C LEU A 398 -9.00 3.51 -4.20
N SER A 399 -9.00 2.67 -3.17
CA SER A 399 -7.86 2.44 -2.28
C SER A 399 -7.30 1.02 -2.43
N ILE A 400 -8.15 0.02 -2.66
CA ILE A 400 -7.75 -1.38 -2.78
C ILE A 400 -8.42 -2.00 -4.00
N LEU A 401 -7.61 -2.59 -4.87
CA LEU A 401 -8.06 -3.40 -6.00
C LEU A 401 -7.56 -4.84 -5.84
N GLN A 402 -8.47 -5.80 -5.75
CA GLN A 402 -8.16 -7.22 -5.82
C GLN A 402 -8.53 -7.72 -7.21
N ALA A 403 -7.54 -8.17 -7.97
CA ALA A 403 -7.66 -8.62 -9.35
C ALA A 403 -6.76 -9.83 -9.64
N ASN A 404 -6.64 -10.74 -8.67
CA ASN A 404 -5.94 -12.00 -8.82
C ASN A 404 -6.68 -12.91 -9.80
N HIS A 405 -5.96 -13.75 -10.53
CA HIS A 405 -6.53 -14.70 -11.51
C HIS A 405 -7.44 -14.00 -12.55
N THR A 406 -6.98 -12.85 -13.05
CA THR A 406 -7.64 -12.07 -14.12
C THR A 406 -6.81 -12.05 -15.40
N GLY A 407 -7.35 -11.48 -16.48
CA GLY A 407 -6.64 -11.32 -17.75
C GLY A 407 -5.90 -9.99 -17.89
N ILE A 408 -5.80 -9.18 -16.84
CA ILE A 408 -5.28 -7.81 -16.92
C ILE A 408 -3.78 -7.80 -17.23
N THR A 409 -3.38 -6.99 -18.21
CA THR A 409 -1.97 -6.82 -18.63
C THR A 409 -1.46 -5.38 -18.53
N ASP A 410 -2.34 -4.42 -18.25
CA ASP A 410 -2.02 -2.99 -18.25
C ASP A 410 -2.60 -2.29 -17.02
N LEU A 411 -1.78 -1.52 -16.31
CA LEU A 411 -2.16 -0.71 -15.16
C LEU A 411 -2.25 0.79 -15.48
N SER A 412 -2.00 1.19 -16.74
CA SER A 412 -2.02 2.59 -17.16
C SER A 412 -3.31 3.35 -16.81
N PRO A 413 -4.53 2.75 -16.87
CA PRO A 413 -5.75 3.46 -16.48
C PRO A 413 -5.78 3.88 -15.00
N LEU A 414 -5.00 3.24 -14.14
CA LEU A 414 -4.99 3.50 -12.70
C LEU A 414 -3.96 4.56 -12.30
N GLU A 415 -3.18 5.10 -13.25
CA GLU A 415 -2.02 5.95 -12.94
C GLU A 415 -2.38 7.25 -12.22
N ASN A 416 -3.59 7.78 -12.45
CA ASN A 416 -4.08 9.03 -11.85
C ASN A 416 -4.75 8.83 -10.48
N LEU A 417 -4.88 7.59 -10.00
CA LEU A 417 -5.60 7.28 -8.76
C LEU A 417 -4.71 7.47 -7.53
N THR A 418 -4.64 8.69 -7.00
CA THR A 418 -3.77 9.04 -5.87
C THR A 418 -4.13 8.38 -4.54
N SER A 419 -5.37 7.89 -4.41
CA SER A 419 -5.84 7.21 -3.19
C SER A 419 -5.49 5.72 -3.18
N LEU A 420 -5.00 5.17 -4.29
CA LEU A 420 -4.74 3.75 -4.46
C LEU A 420 -3.53 3.34 -3.63
N LYS A 421 -3.72 2.36 -2.75
CA LYS A 421 -2.71 1.89 -1.82
C LYS A 421 -2.16 0.52 -2.21
N ILE A 422 -3.03 -0.39 -2.61
CA ILE A 422 -2.64 -1.77 -2.89
C ILE A 422 -3.42 -2.32 -4.09
N ILE A 423 -2.71 -3.00 -4.99
CA ILE A 423 -3.28 -3.79 -6.08
C ILE A 423 -2.81 -5.23 -5.91
N TYR A 424 -3.75 -6.17 -5.78
CA TYR A 424 -3.47 -7.60 -5.86
C TYR A 424 -3.73 -8.07 -7.28
N CYS A 425 -2.70 -8.58 -7.97
CA CYS A 425 -2.81 -9.04 -9.35
C CYS A 425 -2.00 -10.32 -9.58
N ASP A 426 -1.94 -11.19 -8.58
CA ASP A 426 -1.33 -12.51 -8.71
C ASP A 426 -2.05 -13.34 -9.78
N ASN A 427 -1.27 -14.08 -10.58
CA ASN A 427 -1.80 -14.85 -11.71
C ASN A 427 -2.61 -14.01 -12.71
N SER A 428 -2.30 -12.72 -12.84
CA SER A 428 -2.72 -11.87 -13.94
C SER A 428 -1.69 -11.87 -15.08
N GLY A 429 -1.95 -11.09 -16.13
CA GLY A 429 -0.98 -10.79 -17.18
C GLY A 429 0.05 -9.70 -16.79
N ILE A 430 -0.04 -9.13 -15.59
CA ILE A 430 0.92 -8.12 -15.10
C ILE A 430 2.27 -8.79 -14.83
N ASN A 431 3.28 -8.35 -15.57
CA ASN A 431 4.66 -8.74 -15.35
C ASN A 431 5.39 -7.72 -14.45
N GLY A 432 6.57 -8.10 -13.96
CA GLY A 432 7.35 -7.24 -13.07
C GLY A 432 7.81 -5.93 -13.70
N LYS A 433 7.95 -5.84 -15.04
CA LYS A 433 8.30 -4.57 -15.70
C LYS A 433 7.13 -3.58 -15.59
N GLU A 434 5.91 -4.03 -15.85
CA GLU A 434 4.72 -3.19 -15.76
C GLU A 434 4.42 -2.79 -14.32
N ALA A 435 4.44 -3.73 -13.37
CA ALA A 435 4.26 -3.43 -11.96
C ALA A 435 5.25 -2.36 -11.45
N ARG A 436 6.53 -2.44 -11.87
CA ARG A 436 7.54 -1.44 -11.51
C ARG A 436 7.32 -0.09 -12.16
N ARG A 437 6.97 -0.05 -13.45
CA ARG A 437 6.62 1.19 -14.16
C ARG A 437 5.50 1.91 -13.41
N PHE A 438 4.46 1.19 -13.03
CA PHE A 438 3.35 1.73 -12.27
C PHE A 438 3.78 2.26 -10.90
N MET A 439 4.55 1.49 -10.11
CA MET A 439 5.03 1.91 -8.78
C MET A 439 6.08 3.04 -8.80
N GLN A 440 6.68 3.34 -9.95
CA GLN A 440 7.53 4.52 -10.14
C GLN A 440 6.69 5.80 -10.31
N ILE A 441 5.51 5.69 -10.93
CA ILE A 441 4.57 6.80 -11.09
C ILE A 441 3.79 7.00 -9.77
N ASN A 442 3.35 5.90 -9.16
CA ASN A 442 2.56 5.86 -7.93
C ASN A 442 3.38 5.27 -6.77
N GLU A 443 4.26 6.08 -6.17
CA GLU A 443 5.19 5.62 -5.12
C GLU A 443 4.49 5.09 -3.86
N SER A 444 3.27 5.57 -3.56
CA SER A 444 2.47 5.14 -2.41
C SER A 444 1.68 3.86 -2.64
N CYS A 445 1.59 3.38 -3.89
CA CYS A 445 0.81 2.19 -4.23
C CYS A 445 1.72 0.96 -4.33
N LEU A 446 1.34 -0.11 -3.64
CA LEU A 446 2.02 -1.41 -3.69
C LEU A 446 1.31 -2.33 -4.68
N VAL A 447 2.05 -2.86 -5.66
CA VAL A 447 1.53 -3.85 -6.61
C VAL A 447 2.04 -5.24 -6.20
N ILE A 448 1.11 -6.15 -5.94
CA ILE A 448 1.35 -7.54 -5.54
C ILE A 448 1.20 -8.44 -6.76
N TYR A 449 2.26 -9.16 -7.13
CA TYR A 449 2.35 -10.01 -8.31
C TYR A 449 3.39 -11.13 -8.15
N ASN A 450 3.18 -12.28 -8.79
CA ASN A 450 4.09 -13.43 -8.73
C ASN A 450 4.47 -13.86 -7.28
N THR A 451 3.54 -13.78 -6.34
CA THR A 451 3.77 -14.06 -4.92
C THR A 451 4.42 -15.42 -4.65
N GLU A 452 4.08 -16.46 -5.42
CA GLU A 452 4.69 -17.79 -5.27
C GLU A 452 6.21 -17.77 -5.55
N LYS A 453 6.64 -17.08 -6.61
CA LYS A 453 8.06 -16.96 -6.96
C LYS A 453 8.82 -16.16 -5.90
N LEU A 454 8.22 -15.09 -5.40
CA LEU A 454 8.80 -14.27 -4.33
C LEU A 454 8.89 -15.03 -3.02
N ARG A 455 7.88 -15.85 -2.70
CA ARG A 455 7.90 -16.73 -1.54
C ARG A 455 9.05 -17.73 -1.63
N ASN A 456 9.23 -18.38 -2.77
CA ASN A 456 10.35 -19.32 -2.97
C ASN A 456 11.70 -18.61 -2.84
N TRP A 457 11.87 -17.46 -3.49
CA TRP A 457 13.07 -16.62 -3.34
C TRP A 457 13.35 -16.23 -1.88
N TRP A 458 12.33 -15.82 -1.12
CA TRP A 458 12.49 -15.47 0.29
C TRP A 458 12.87 -16.69 1.13
N ILE A 459 12.27 -17.86 0.88
CA ILE A 459 12.59 -19.10 1.60
C ILE A 459 14.05 -19.50 1.34
N GLU A 460 14.49 -19.44 0.08
CA GLU A 460 15.86 -19.79 -0.35
C GLU A 460 16.92 -18.77 0.07
N MET A 461 16.53 -17.52 0.37
CA MET A 461 17.45 -16.48 0.81
C MET A 461 18.16 -16.88 2.12
N PRO A 462 19.50 -16.74 2.21
CA PRO A 462 20.22 -17.07 3.44
C PRO A 462 19.85 -16.15 4.60
N GLU A 463 19.85 -16.69 5.83
CA GLU A 463 19.41 -15.99 7.04
C GLU A 463 20.18 -14.68 7.31
N ALA A 464 21.46 -14.60 6.95
CA ALA A 464 22.26 -13.38 7.06
C ALA A 464 21.62 -12.19 6.33
N TYR A 465 21.14 -12.41 5.10
CA TYR A 465 20.50 -11.37 4.28
C TYR A 465 19.13 -11.00 4.86
N LYS A 466 18.35 -12.01 5.29
CA LYS A 466 17.05 -11.80 5.95
C LYS A 466 17.20 -10.93 7.19
N ASN A 467 18.16 -11.23 8.05
CA ASN A 467 18.42 -10.47 9.28
C ASN A 467 18.72 -8.99 8.99
N ILE A 468 19.51 -8.72 7.94
CA ILE A 468 19.86 -7.35 7.56
C ILE A 468 18.64 -6.60 7.02
N ILE A 469 17.84 -7.25 6.18
CA ILE A 469 16.58 -6.68 5.67
C ILE A 469 15.58 -6.46 6.80
N GLN A 470 15.44 -7.42 7.71
CA GLN A 470 14.58 -7.36 8.90
C GLN A 470 14.99 -6.27 9.90
N SER A 471 16.27 -5.90 9.95
CA SER A 471 16.73 -4.81 10.83
C SER A 471 16.09 -3.46 10.48
N LYS A 472 15.72 -3.27 9.20
CA LYS A 472 15.09 -2.04 8.69
C LYS A 472 13.56 -2.10 8.69
N MET A 473 12.96 -3.29 8.83
CA MET A 473 11.51 -3.48 8.69
C MET A 473 10.98 -4.58 9.61
N THR A 474 9.89 -4.30 10.32
CA THR A 474 9.19 -5.32 11.11
C THR A 474 8.53 -6.33 10.19
N ILE A 475 9.11 -7.52 10.09
CA ILE A 475 8.61 -8.65 9.30
C ILE A 475 7.94 -9.66 10.25
N SER A 476 6.76 -10.15 9.88
CA SER A 476 6.08 -11.21 10.62
C SER A 476 6.67 -12.58 10.28
N ASP A 477 6.50 -13.55 11.18
CA ASP A 477 6.81 -14.95 10.92
C ASP A 477 5.51 -15.78 10.96
N PRO A 478 5.01 -16.30 9.83
CA PRO A 478 5.57 -16.23 8.47
C PRO A 478 5.43 -14.83 7.82
N ILE A 479 6.29 -14.53 6.84
CA ILE A 479 6.25 -13.27 6.09
C ILE A 479 4.95 -13.14 5.29
N THR A 480 4.32 -11.97 5.35
CA THR A 480 3.12 -11.68 4.56
C THR A 480 3.44 -11.35 3.10
N THR A 481 2.45 -11.50 2.23
CA THR A 481 2.57 -11.16 0.80
C THR A 481 2.97 -9.71 0.55
N GLU A 482 2.40 -8.79 1.32
CA GLU A 482 2.71 -7.36 1.25
C GLU A 482 4.16 -7.08 1.67
N GLN A 483 4.60 -7.68 2.79
CA GLN A 483 5.99 -7.54 3.25
C GLN A 483 6.99 -8.04 2.21
N MET A 484 6.74 -9.17 1.53
CA MET A 484 7.63 -9.65 0.46
C MET A 484 7.79 -8.62 -0.67
N HIS A 485 6.70 -7.97 -1.07
CA HIS A 485 6.75 -6.92 -2.09
C HIS A 485 7.43 -5.65 -1.60
N LEU A 486 7.25 -5.30 -0.33
CA LEU A 486 7.95 -4.17 0.29
C LEU A 486 9.46 -4.40 0.38
N VAL A 487 9.90 -5.66 0.54
CA VAL A 487 11.33 -6.03 0.49
C VAL A 487 11.90 -5.81 -0.92
N ILE A 488 11.25 -6.29 -1.98
CA ILE A 488 11.77 -6.10 -3.35
C ILE A 488 11.72 -4.65 -3.84
N ASN A 489 10.92 -3.81 -3.16
CA ASN A 489 10.74 -2.39 -3.47
C ASN A 489 11.74 -1.49 -2.73
N GLN A 490 12.65 -2.06 -1.93
CA GLN A 490 13.67 -1.29 -1.20
C GLN A 490 14.60 -0.54 -2.18
N THR A 491 14.85 0.73 -1.87
CA THR A 491 15.77 1.59 -2.62
C THR A 491 17.17 1.59 -2.04
N THR A 492 17.35 1.20 -0.77
CA THR A 492 18.64 1.22 -0.09
C THR A 492 18.92 -0.09 0.65
N VAL A 493 20.09 -0.68 0.40
CA VAL A 493 20.56 -1.88 1.10
C VAL A 493 21.97 -1.65 1.60
N ASN A 494 22.21 -1.98 2.87
CA ASN A 494 23.51 -1.82 3.50
C ASN A 494 23.94 -3.16 4.13
N PHE A 495 24.98 -3.75 3.55
CA PHE A 495 25.67 -4.96 4.00
C PHE A 495 27.06 -4.68 4.57
N SER A 496 27.37 -3.41 4.88
CA SER A 496 28.68 -3.00 5.36
C SER A 496 29.10 -3.79 6.62
N GLY A 497 30.32 -4.35 6.60
CA GLY A 497 30.91 -5.12 7.71
C GLY A 497 30.41 -6.56 7.85
N HIS A 498 29.47 -7.01 7.03
CA HIS A 498 28.91 -8.35 7.10
C HIS A 498 29.74 -9.35 6.28
N THR A 499 30.78 -9.90 6.90
CA THR A 499 31.72 -10.84 6.25
C THR A 499 31.11 -12.15 5.76
N GLU A 500 29.91 -12.51 6.24
CA GLU A 500 29.13 -13.67 5.82
C GLU A 500 28.45 -13.51 4.44
N ILE A 501 28.46 -12.28 3.89
CA ILE A 501 27.86 -11.96 2.59
C ILE A 501 28.90 -12.20 1.49
N GLU A 502 28.83 -13.38 0.88
CA GLU A 502 29.79 -13.81 -0.16
C GLU A 502 29.32 -13.54 -1.60
N THR A 503 28.02 -13.29 -1.82
CA THR A 503 27.44 -13.12 -3.16
C THR A 503 26.31 -12.08 -3.18
N LEU A 504 26.08 -11.49 -4.34
CA LEU A 504 25.00 -10.54 -4.58
C LEU A 504 23.78 -11.16 -5.28
N GLU A 505 23.78 -12.46 -5.55
CA GLU A 505 22.64 -13.16 -6.20
C GLU A 505 21.27 -12.87 -5.55
N PRO A 506 21.13 -12.83 -4.21
CA PRO A 506 19.83 -12.53 -3.60
C PRO A 506 19.27 -11.15 -3.96
N LEU A 507 20.11 -10.21 -4.41
CA LEU A 507 19.69 -8.86 -4.80
C LEU A 507 19.07 -8.77 -6.19
N LEU A 508 19.10 -9.84 -6.99
CA LEU A 508 18.55 -9.86 -8.35
C LEU A 508 17.08 -9.43 -8.42
N MET A 509 16.33 -9.62 -7.33
CA MET A 509 14.91 -9.24 -7.22
C MET A 509 14.68 -7.77 -6.82
N LEU A 510 15.71 -7.07 -6.31
CA LEU A 510 15.61 -5.68 -5.82
C LEU A 510 15.74 -4.67 -6.96
N HIS A 511 14.88 -4.75 -7.96
CA HIS A 511 14.99 -3.95 -9.19
C HIS A 511 14.87 -2.42 -9.01
N ARG A 512 14.45 -1.94 -7.83
CA ARG A 512 14.39 -0.51 -7.48
C ARG A 512 15.58 -0.03 -6.63
N LEU A 513 16.57 -0.88 -6.41
CA LEU A 513 17.76 -0.52 -5.65
C LEU A 513 18.46 0.68 -6.30
N GLU A 514 18.61 1.75 -5.52
CA GLU A 514 19.28 2.99 -5.90
C GLU A 514 20.62 3.13 -5.18
N GLU A 515 20.71 2.64 -3.94
CA GLU A 515 21.91 2.72 -3.12
C GLU A 515 22.27 1.34 -2.54
N LEU A 516 23.50 0.91 -2.82
CA LEU A 516 24.04 -0.34 -2.30
C LEU A 516 25.35 -0.06 -1.58
N ASN A 517 25.43 -0.45 -0.31
CA ASN A 517 26.67 -0.47 0.45
C ASN A 517 27.07 -1.92 0.75
N ILE A 518 28.23 -2.34 0.25
CA ILE A 518 28.85 -3.65 0.44
C ILE A 518 30.28 -3.51 1.01
N GLU A 519 30.57 -2.40 1.68
CA GLU A 519 31.87 -2.13 2.30
C GLU A 519 32.29 -3.23 3.29
N ASP A 520 33.58 -3.55 3.36
CA ASP A 520 34.11 -4.57 4.29
C ASP A 520 33.46 -5.97 4.12
N THR A 521 33.07 -6.33 2.89
CA THR A 521 32.56 -7.68 2.55
C THR A 521 33.55 -8.43 1.65
N PRO A 522 33.53 -9.78 1.63
CA PRO A 522 34.41 -10.57 0.78
C PRO A 522 34.01 -10.59 -0.72
N ILE A 523 33.03 -9.77 -1.13
CA ILE A 523 32.49 -9.76 -2.49
C ILE A 523 33.58 -9.41 -3.51
N SER A 524 33.61 -10.15 -4.62
CA SER A 524 34.47 -9.89 -5.78
C SER A 524 33.72 -9.82 -7.11
N ASP A 525 32.52 -10.40 -7.19
CA ASP A 525 31.73 -10.47 -8.43
C ASP A 525 30.52 -9.53 -8.38
N LEU A 526 30.47 -8.58 -9.33
CA LEU A 526 29.38 -7.62 -9.50
C LEU A 526 28.36 -8.05 -10.57
N SER A 527 28.50 -9.22 -11.19
CA SER A 527 27.59 -9.72 -12.23
C SER A 527 26.10 -9.64 -11.86
N PRO A 528 25.68 -9.92 -10.59
CA PRO A 528 24.27 -9.78 -10.19
C PRO A 528 23.72 -8.34 -10.28
N LEU A 529 24.59 -7.33 -10.31
CA LEU A 529 24.17 -5.93 -10.41
C LEU A 529 23.84 -5.51 -11.85
N SER A 530 24.28 -6.25 -12.87
CA SER A 530 24.13 -5.86 -14.29
C SER A 530 22.71 -5.46 -14.72
N GLY A 531 21.67 -6.05 -14.11
CA GLY A 531 20.27 -5.75 -14.36
C GLY A 531 19.66 -4.63 -13.50
N LEU A 532 20.36 -4.13 -12.47
CA LEU A 532 19.88 -3.16 -11.48
C LEU A 532 20.15 -1.71 -11.92
N THR A 533 19.66 -1.36 -13.11
CA THR A 533 19.93 -0.08 -13.80
C THR A 533 19.48 1.20 -13.08
N ASN A 534 18.73 1.09 -11.97
CA ASN A 534 18.34 2.23 -11.13
C ASN A 534 19.43 2.65 -10.12
N LEU A 535 20.53 1.89 -10.03
CA LEU A 535 21.61 2.16 -9.08
C LEU A 535 22.23 3.54 -9.34
N LYS A 536 22.28 4.37 -8.30
CA LYS A 536 22.84 5.72 -8.26
C LYS A 536 24.11 5.77 -7.42
N VAL A 537 24.15 5.04 -6.31
CA VAL A 537 25.28 5.01 -5.38
C VAL A 537 25.70 3.56 -5.13
N LEU A 538 26.99 3.28 -5.31
CA LEU A 538 27.60 1.99 -4.98
C LEU A 538 28.81 2.22 -4.07
N ASN A 539 28.76 1.74 -2.84
CA ASN A 539 29.93 1.66 -1.96
C ASN A 539 30.43 0.21 -1.91
N MET A 540 31.65 0.00 -2.38
CA MET A 540 32.38 -1.27 -2.40
C MET A 540 33.79 -1.12 -1.82
N ASN A 541 33.97 -0.20 -0.87
CA ASN A 541 35.23 -0.02 -0.15
C ASN A 541 35.69 -1.31 0.55
N ASN A 542 37.00 -1.55 0.59
CA ASN A 542 37.61 -2.72 1.24
C ASN A 542 37.03 -4.08 0.77
N THR A 543 36.63 -4.18 -0.50
CA THR A 543 36.17 -5.44 -1.11
C THR A 543 37.24 -6.05 -2.02
N LYS A 544 36.99 -7.24 -2.56
CA LYS A 544 37.86 -7.94 -3.52
C LYS A 544 37.45 -7.70 -4.97
N VAL A 545 36.69 -6.64 -5.24
CA VAL A 545 36.24 -6.29 -6.59
C VAL A 545 37.43 -5.79 -7.41
N GLU A 546 37.56 -6.31 -8.63
CA GLU A 546 38.57 -5.91 -9.62
C GLU A 546 37.92 -5.45 -10.93
N ASP A 547 36.80 -6.07 -11.33
CA ASP A 547 36.14 -5.83 -12.62
C ASP A 547 34.85 -4.99 -12.47
N LEU A 548 34.81 -3.86 -13.18
CA LEU A 548 33.64 -2.98 -13.26
C LEU A 548 32.80 -3.21 -14.53
N SER A 549 33.14 -4.17 -15.39
CA SER A 549 32.38 -4.49 -16.60
C SER A 549 30.88 -4.71 -16.40
N PRO A 550 30.41 -5.32 -15.27
CA PRO A 550 28.98 -5.45 -14.99
C PRO A 550 28.26 -4.10 -14.83
N LEU A 551 29.00 -3.02 -14.54
CA LEU A 551 28.43 -1.68 -14.35
C LEU A 551 28.22 -0.92 -15.66
N SER A 552 28.65 -1.45 -16.81
CA SER A 552 28.65 -0.76 -18.11
C SER A 552 27.30 -0.27 -18.63
N SER A 553 26.18 -0.86 -18.16
CA SER A 553 24.82 -0.48 -18.55
C SER A 553 24.15 0.51 -17.57
N HIS A 554 24.83 0.92 -16.49
CA HIS A 554 24.25 1.74 -15.43
C HIS A 554 24.36 3.24 -15.73
N SER A 555 23.46 3.74 -16.56
CA SER A 555 23.41 5.16 -16.94
C SER A 555 23.07 6.12 -15.79
N ASN A 556 22.50 5.63 -14.69
CA ASN A 556 22.04 6.44 -13.56
C ASN A 556 23.04 6.59 -12.40
N LEU A 557 24.23 5.97 -12.49
CA LEU A 557 25.26 6.07 -11.45
C LEU A 557 25.73 7.52 -11.29
N LYS A 558 25.81 7.96 -10.03
CA LYS A 558 26.27 9.29 -9.60
C LYS A 558 27.54 9.20 -8.77
N THR A 559 27.62 8.21 -7.89
CA THR A 559 28.70 8.08 -6.91
C THR A 559 29.16 6.63 -6.79
N ILE A 560 30.47 6.43 -6.82
CA ILE A 560 31.09 5.12 -6.59
C ILE A 560 32.18 5.26 -5.54
N HIS A 561 32.19 4.36 -4.56
CA HIS A 561 33.29 4.20 -3.62
C HIS A 561 33.94 2.84 -3.85
N CYS A 562 35.22 2.83 -4.21
CA CYS A 562 36.03 1.65 -4.51
C CYS A 562 37.43 1.77 -3.89
N GLU A 563 37.51 2.42 -2.72
CA GLU A 563 38.74 2.56 -1.96
C GLU A 563 39.21 1.20 -1.46
N GLN A 564 40.54 0.98 -1.45
CA GLN A 564 41.17 -0.27 -1.04
C GLN A 564 40.62 -1.51 -1.77
N THR A 565 40.29 -1.37 -3.05
CA THR A 565 39.87 -2.47 -3.94
C THR A 565 40.98 -2.83 -4.93
N GLY A 566 40.81 -3.92 -5.69
CA GLY A 566 41.71 -4.28 -6.79
C GLY A 566 41.37 -3.62 -8.13
N VAL A 567 40.39 -2.71 -8.17
CA VAL A 567 39.96 -2.01 -9.38
C VAL A 567 41.12 -1.22 -9.99
N ASN A 568 41.33 -1.39 -11.28
CA ASN A 568 42.36 -0.66 -12.04
C ASN A 568 41.84 -0.02 -13.34
N ASP A 569 40.60 -0.31 -13.74
CA ASP A 569 39.96 0.22 -14.94
C ASP A 569 38.56 0.79 -14.65
N LEU A 570 38.40 2.10 -14.91
CA LEU A 570 37.16 2.87 -14.78
C LEU A 570 36.40 3.04 -16.10
N LEU A 571 36.94 2.62 -17.25
CA LEU A 571 36.29 2.79 -18.55
C LEU A 571 34.90 2.12 -18.66
N PRO A 572 34.59 1.03 -17.93
CA PRO A 572 33.22 0.54 -17.88
C PRO A 572 32.19 1.60 -17.46
N LEU A 573 32.59 2.63 -16.71
CA LEU A 573 31.70 3.68 -16.19
C LEU A 573 31.40 4.81 -17.19
N LYS A 574 32.03 4.82 -18.38
CA LYS A 574 31.91 5.91 -19.35
C LYS A 574 30.48 6.21 -19.83
N ASN A 575 29.57 5.25 -19.72
CA ASN A 575 28.17 5.40 -20.12
C ASN A 575 27.32 6.10 -19.04
N SER A 576 27.83 6.25 -17.82
CA SER A 576 27.18 6.94 -16.71
C SER A 576 27.38 8.44 -16.85
N SER A 577 26.73 9.08 -17.82
CA SER A 577 26.91 10.52 -18.11
C SER A 577 26.58 11.45 -16.93
N GLY A 578 25.83 10.95 -15.94
CA GLY A 578 25.52 11.64 -14.69
C GLY A 578 26.51 11.38 -13.54
N LEU A 579 27.61 10.67 -13.77
CA LEU A 579 28.61 10.34 -12.76
C LEU A 579 29.31 11.61 -12.27
N GLN A 580 29.27 11.82 -10.96
CA GLN A 580 29.75 13.03 -10.31
C GLN A 580 31.09 12.77 -9.62
N ILE A 581 31.22 11.65 -8.91
CA ILE A 581 32.38 11.38 -8.07
C ILE A 581 32.71 9.89 -7.97
N VAL A 582 34.00 9.58 -8.02
CA VAL A 582 34.56 8.24 -7.81
C VAL A 582 35.64 8.33 -6.73
N TYR A 583 35.42 7.68 -5.60
CA TYR A 583 36.41 7.48 -4.55
C TYR A 583 37.17 6.19 -4.82
N ALA A 584 38.48 6.28 -4.98
CA ALA A 584 39.35 5.23 -5.52
C ALA A 584 40.71 5.19 -4.80
N GLU A 585 40.82 5.73 -3.58
CA GLU A 585 42.06 5.74 -2.82
C GLU A 585 42.53 4.31 -2.50
N GLY A 586 43.80 4.01 -2.75
CA GLY A 586 44.35 2.66 -2.53
C GLY A 586 43.85 1.60 -3.51
N SER A 587 43.16 1.99 -4.59
CA SER A 587 42.89 1.13 -5.74
C SER A 587 44.11 1.03 -6.67
N GLY A 588 44.05 0.14 -7.66
CA GLY A 588 45.08 0.00 -8.71
C GLY A 588 44.99 1.04 -9.84
N ILE A 589 44.14 2.07 -9.70
CA ILE A 589 43.83 3.03 -10.77
C ILE A 589 45.05 3.87 -11.15
N GLN A 590 45.28 3.96 -12.46
CA GLN A 590 46.36 4.74 -13.06
C GLN A 590 45.85 6.07 -13.61
N GLN A 591 46.68 7.12 -13.58
CA GLN A 591 46.33 8.46 -14.08
C GLN A 591 45.86 8.45 -15.54
N SER A 592 46.42 7.58 -16.38
CA SER A 592 45.98 7.45 -17.79
C SER A 592 44.51 7.06 -17.92
N ASN A 593 44.02 6.18 -17.03
CA ASN A 593 42.64 5.70 -17.02
C ASN A 593 41.68 6.79 -16.53
N VAL A 594 42.10 7.57 -15.53
CA VAL A 594 41.37 8.74 -15.04
C VAL A 594 41.20 9.79 -16.15
N LEU A 595 42.28 10.10 -16.87
CA LEU A 595 42.25 11.06 -17.98
C LEU A 595 41.31 10.59 -19.11
N GLU A 596 41.32 9.31 -19.46
CA GLU A 596 40.44 8.77 -20.50
C GLU A 596 38.96 8.80 -20.07
N LEU A 597 38.65 8.48 -18.81
CA LEU A 597 37.30 8.65 -18.28
C LEU A 597 36.87 10.13 -18.32
N GLN A 598 37.72 11.05 -17.87
CA GLN A 598 37.42 12.49 -17.85
C GLN A 598 37.31 13.11 -19.25
N GLN A 599 37.85 12.48 -20.30
CA GLN A 599 37.55 12.88 -21.69
C GLN A 599 36.09 12.60 -22.06
N THR A 600 35.52 11.51 -21.52
CA THR A 600 34.11 11.15 -21.75
C THR A 600 33.15 11.85 -20.79
N ILE A 601 33.54 12.00 -19.51
CA ILE A 601 32.74 12.62 -18.45
C ILE A 601 33.58 13.71 -17.76
N PRO A 602 33.72 14.92 -18.35
CA PRO A 602 34.63 15.96 -17.84
C PRO A 602 34.34 16.48 -16.44
N ALA A 603 33.08 16.36 -16.01
CA ALA A 603 32.59 16.82 -14.70
C ALA A 603 32.82 15.79 -13.57
N CYS A 604 33.22 14.56 -13.89
CA CYS A 604 33.45 13.52 -12.90
C CYS A 604 34.76 13.78 -12.14
N LEU A 605 34.68 13.83 -10.82
CA LEU A 605 35.82 13.94 -9.93
C LEU A 605 36.30 12.53 -9.54
N VAL A 606 37.59 12.23 -9.73
CA VAL A 606 38.15 10.90 -9.38
C VAL A 606 39.25 11.07 -8.34
N ILE A 607 39.04 10.54 -7.14
CA ILE A 607 39.90 10.74 -5.98
C ILE A 607 40.70 9.45 -5.73
N TYR A 608 42.00 9.45 -6.00
CA TYR A 608 42.82 8.23 -5.96
C TYR A 608 44.28 8.44 -5.47
N GLN A 609 44.69 9.69 -5.21
CA GLN A 609 46.06 10.07 -4.81
C GLN A 609 46.05 11.14 -3.71
N SER A 610 45.10 11.05 -2.78
CA SER A 610 44.82 12.08 -1.79
C SER A 610 46.04 12.40 -0.92
N ASN A 611 46.81 11.38 -0.52
CA ASN A 611 48.02 11.56 0.28
C ASN A 611 49.12 12.35 -0.45
N LEU A 612 49.27 12.13 -1.77
CA LEU A 612 50.24 12.85 -2.59
C LEU A 612 49.82 14.31 -2.76
N LEU A 613 48.53 14.56 -3.00
CA LEU A 613 47.99 15.91 -3.11
C LEU A 613 48.08 16.68 -1.79
N GLN A 614 47.86 16.01 -0.66
CA GLN A 614 47.99 16.63 0.65
C GLN A 614 49.44 17.04 0.93
N ALA A 615 50.41 16.15 0.65
CA ALA A 615 51.83 16.46 0.79
C ALA A 615 52.25 17.62 -0.13
N TRP A 616 51.78 17.60 -1.38
CA TRP A 616 51.98 18.70 -2.32
C TRP A 616 51.46 20.03 -1.76
N TRP A 617 50.23 20.04 -1.22
CA TRP A 617 49.62 21.25 -0.66
C TRP A 617 50.39 21.81 0.53
N THR A 618 50.89 20.93 1.42
CA THR A 618 51.68 21.35 2.59
C THR A 618 53.03 21.94 2.20
N ASP A 619 53.60 21.50 1.08
CA ASP A 619 54.89 21.99 0.56
C ASP A 619 54.74 23.28 -0.26
N LEU A 620 53.52 23.71 -0.58
CA LEU A 620 53.28 24.97 -1.29
C LEU A 620 53.68 26.18 -0.44
N ASN A 621 54.26 27.18 -1.10
CA ASN A 621 54.48 28.46 -0.45
C ASN A 621 53.15 29.21 -0.20
N GLU A 622 53.15 30.15 0.74
CA GLU A 622 51.96 30.95 1.07
C GLU A 622 51.39 31.69 -0.15
N GLY A 623 52.25 32.04 -1.12
CA GLY A 623 51.85 32.71 -2.35
C GLY A 623 50.89 31.87 -3.18
N TRP A 624 51.26 30.61 -3.43
CA TRP A 624 50.46 29.65 -4.20
C TRP A 624 49.22 29.21 -3.43
N GLN A 625 49.34 28.97 -2.11
CA GLN A 625 48.18 28.68 -1.27
C GLN A 625 47.13 29.79 -1.34
N LYS A 626 47.53 31.07 -1.29
CA LYS A 626 46.62 32.22 -1.46
C LYS A 626 45.98 32.27 -2.84
N VAL A 627 46.74 31.97 -3.91
CA VAL A 627 46.21 31.92 -5.28
C VAL A 627 45.11 30.88 -5.40
N PHE A 628 45.35 29.66 -4.90
CA PHE A 628 44.41 28.56 -4.98
C PHE A 628 43.20 28.73 -4.05
N HIS A 629 43.40 29.27 -2.84
CA HIS A 629 42.30 29.71 -1.97
C HIS A 629 41.38 30.70 -2.69
N ASN A 630 41.93 31.67 -3.42
CA ASN A 630 41.12 32.65 -4.14
C ASN A 630 40.41 32.06 -5.38
N HIS A 631 40.98 31.03 -6.02
CA HIS A 631 40.36 30.37 -7.18
C HIS A 631 39.14 29.53 -6.80
N LEU A 632 39.26 28.69 -5.76
CA LEU A 632 38.22 27.70 -5.41
C LEU A 632 37.56 27.92 -4.04
N LYS A 633 37.89 29.00 -3.31
CA LYS A 633 37.48 29.20 -1.91
C LYS A 633 37.81 27.99 -1.04
N MET A 634 39.06 27.55 -1.14
CA MET A 634 39.58 26.40 -0.39
C MET A 634 39.54 26.68 1.12
N ASP A 635 39.39 25.63 1.91
CA ASP A 635 39.56 25.69 3.36
C ASP A 635 41.04 25.74 3.75
N GLU A 636 41.33 26.18 4.99
CA GLU A 636 42.72 26.23 5.51
C GLU A 636 43.40 24.85 5.47
N GLN A 637 42.63 23.79 5.71
CA GLN A 637 43.00 22.40 5.47
C GLN A 637 42.04 21.82 4.42
N PRO A 638 42.42 21.83 3.14
CA PRO A 638 41.51 21.42 2.09
C PRO A 638 41.26 19.92 2.10
N SER A 639 40.05 19.52 1.71
CA SER A 639 39.67 18.12 1.59
C SER A 639 40.28 17.47 0.33
N ALA A 640 40.23 16.13 0.26
CA ALA A 640 40.68 15.39 -0.92
C ALA A 640 39.89 15.79 -2.18
N GLU A 641 38.58 16.03 -2.05
CA GLU A 641 37.74 16.54 -3.13
C GLU A 641 38.22 17.90 -3.62
N GLN A 642 38.49 18.83 -2.70
CA GLN A 642 38.94 20.18 -3.03
C GLN A 642 40.31 20.17 -3.73
N LEU A 643 41.25 19.35 -3.25
CA LEU A 643 42.58 19.20 -3.85
C LEU A 643 42.51 18.55 -5.23
N GLN A 644 41.70 17.51 -5.39
CA GLN A 644 41.52 16.86 -6.68
C GLN A 644 40.85 17.81 -7.69
N ALA A 645 39.79 18.52 -7.27
CA ALA A 645 39.11 19.50 -8.10
C ALA A 645 40.03 20.65 -8.51
N LEU A 646 40.98 21.02 -7.66
CA LEU A 646 42.01 22.01 -7.96
C LEU A 646 42.94 21.54 -9.07
N VAL A 647 43.46 20.32 -8.97
CA VAL A 647 44.40 19.77 -9.96
C VAL A 647 43.71 19.45 -11.30
N ASP A 648 42.40 19.20 -11.28
CA ASP A 648 41.58 19.00 -12.49
C ASP A 648 41.20 20.30 -13.22
N LEU A 649 41.59 21.47 -12.72
CA LEU A 649 41.32 22.75 -13.38
C LEU A 649 41.94 22.83 -14.78
N THR A 650 41.15 23.31 -15.73
CA THR A 650 41.59 23.56 -17.11
C THR A 650 42.19 24.94 -17.31
N SER A 651 41.95 25.88 -16.39
CA SER A 651 42.44 27.25 -16.48
C SER A 651 42.93 27.74 -15.12
N VAL A 652 44.15 28.28 -15.07
CA VAL A 652 44.75 28.86 -13.86
C VAL A 652 45.15 30.30 -14.14
N THR A 653 44.71 31.22 -13.27
CA THR A 653 45.05 32.64 -13.38
C THR A 653 45.81 33.16 -12.16
N VAL A 654 46.90 33.88 -12.37
CA VAL A 654 47.73 34.47 -11.31
C VAL A 654 48.04 35.90 -11.68
N ASN A 655 47.51 36.87 -10.94
CA ASN A 655 47.71 38.29 -11.21
C ASN A 655 48.24 39.02 -9.98
N ASP A 656 49.15 39.96 -10.18
CA ASP A 656 49.62 40.91 -9.16
C ASP A 656 50.16 40.23 -7.88
N ASN A 657 50.92 39.13 -8.04
CA ASN A 657 51.50 38.37 -6.92
C ASN A 657 53.02 38.16 -7.06
N LEU A 658 53.80 39.03 -6.42
CA LEU A 658 55.26 39.01 -6.46
C LEU A 658 55.90 37.86 -5.65
N SER A 659 55.12 37.16 -4.82
CA SER A 659 55.63 35.99 -4.10
C SER A 659 55.78 34.75 -4.98
N ILE A 660 55.13 34.75 -6.16
CA ILE A 660 55.23 33.68 -7.14
C ILE A 660 56.47 33.92 -8.00
N GLN A 661 57.48 33.06 -7.82
CA GLN A 661 58.77 33.15 -8.52
C GLN A 661 59.02 31.97 -9.47
N ASN A 662 58.33 30.84 -9.28
CA ASN A 662 58.41 29.68 -10.15
C ASN A 662 57.06 28.99 -10.29
N LEU A 663 56.90 28.22 -11.37
CA LEU A 663 55.68 27.52 -11.74
C LEU A 663 55.68 26.03 -11.35
N ASN A 664 56.65 25.58 -10.52
CA ASN A 664 56.77 24.16 -10.13
C ASN A 664 55.47 23.55 -9.61
N PRO A 665 54.63 24.22 -8.81
CA PRO A 665 53.37 23.64 -8.34
C PRO A 665 52.40 23.18 -9.43
N LEU A 666 52.51 23.72 -10.65
CA LEU A 666 51.56 23.45 -11.73
C LEU A 666 51.79 22.10 -12.43
N HIS A 667 52.89 21.39 -12.16
CA HIS A 667 53.19 20.12 -12.84
C HIS A 667 52.13 19.02 -12.66
N LEU A 668 51.28 19.10 -11.63
CA LEU A 668 50.20 18.15 -11.40
C LEU A 668 48.95 18.40 -12.26
N PHE A 669 48.79 19.61 -12.81
CA PHE A 669 47.57 20.06 -13.51
C PHE A 669 47.54 19.57 -14.97
N VAL A 670 47.56 18.24 -15.14
CA VAL A 670 47.70 17.58 -16.45
C VAL A 670 46.56 17.87 -17.44
N ARG A 671 45.42 18.41 -16.96
CA ARG A 671 44.27 18.84 -17.77
C ARG A 671 44.30 20.33 -18.16
N MET A 672 45.33 21.07 -17.75
CA MET A 672 45.41 22.51 -18.00
C MET A 672 45.47 22.80 -19.50
N GLU A 673 44.55 23.65 -19.96
CA GLU A 673 44.49 24.19 -21.31
C GLU A 673 44.91 25.67 -21.36
N GLU A 674 44.72 26.41 -20.28
CA GLU A 674 44.98 27.85 -20.21
C GLU A 674 45.76 28.24 -18.96
N LEU A 675 46.87 28.94 -19.18
CA LEU A 675 47.68 29.51 -18.10
C LEU A 675 47.83 31.02 -18.28
N ASN A 676 47.28 31.77 -17.33
CA ASN A 676 47.35 33.22 -17.27
C ASN A 676 48.18 33.66 -16.07
N VAL A 677 49.40 34.15 -16.27
CA VAL A 677 50.26 34.65 -15.21
C VAL A 677 50.69 36.08 -15.55
N SER A 678 50.25 37.08 -14.79
CA SER A 678 50.62 38.46 -15.03
C SER A 678 51.16 39.17 -13.80
N LYS A 679 52.16 40.05 -14.02
CA LYS A 679 52.79 40.87 -12.97
C LYS A 679 53.24 40.06 -11.76
N THR A 680 53.98 38.99 -12.00
CA THR A 680 54.62 38.16 -10.97
C THR A 680 56.15 38.27 -11.07
N ALA A 681 56.89 37.50 -10.26
CA ALA A 681 58.34 37.43 -10.30
C ALA A 681 58.85 36.18 -11.07
N VAL A 682 57.98 35.52 -11.84
CA VAL A 682 58.33 34.32 -12.62
C VAL A 682 59.33 34.67 -13.73
N ASN A 683 60.47 33.98 -13.71
CA ASN A 683 61.51 34.08 -14.74
C ASN A 683 61.74 32.75 -15.48
N ASP A 684 61.54 31.62 -14.79
CA ASP A 684 61.68 30.26 -15.31
C ASP A 684 60.32 29.63 -15.55
N ILE A 685 60.09 29.24 -16.81
CA ILE A 685 58.88 28.59 -17.29
C ILE A 685 59.11 27.11 -17.67
N SER A 686 60.29 26.55 -17.43
CA SER A 686 60.56 25.13 -17.63
C SER A 686 59.55 24.18 -16.95
N PRO A 687 58.91 24.50 -15.80
CA PRO A 687 58.00 23.55 -15.15
C PRO A 687 56.69 23.29 -15.91
N ILE A 688 56.30 24.16 -16.84
CA ILE A 688 55.04 24.00 -17.61
C ILE A 688 55.21 23.18 -18.88
N THR A 689 56.43 22.75 -19.23
CA THR A 689 56.67 21.92 -20.43
C THR A 689 56.05 20.53 -20.33
N ALA A 690 55.82 20.05 -19.10
CA ALA A 690 55.13 18.79 -18.85
C ALA A 690 53.62 18.84 -19.18
N LEU A 691 53.05 20.05 -19.34
CA LEU A 691 51.62 20.26 -19.52
C LEU A 691 51.26 20.27 -21.02
N ALA A 692 51.27 19.09 -21.63
CA ALA A 692 51.11 18.90 -23.08
C ALA A 692 49.75 19.38 -23.66
N ASN A 693 48.75 19.62 -22.81
CA ASN A 693 47.41 20.07 -23.19
C ASN A 693 47.24 21.59 -23.22
N ILE A 694 48.27 22.37 -22.85
CA ILE A 694 48.18 23.84 -22.87
C ILE A 694 47.98 24.35 -24.31
N ARG A 695 46.96 25.18 -24.47
CA ARG A 695 46.58 25.87 -25.71
C ARG A 695 46.76 27.39 -25.59
N VAL A 696 46.62 27.95 -24.39
CA VAL A 696 46.74 29.38 -24.14
C VAL A 696 47.78 29.63 -23.06
N LEU A 697 48.81 30.41 -23.40
CA LEU A 697 49.88 30.79 -22.48
C LEU A 697 50.04 32.32 -22.46
N ASN A 698 49.59 32.94 -21.38
CA ASN A 698 49.68 34.37 -21.16
C ASN A 698 50.61 34.68 -19.99
N LEU A 699 51.73 35.35 -20.28
CA LEU A 699 52.79 35.71 -19.34
C LEU A 699 53.09 37.23 -19.29
N PRO A 700 52.12 38.17 -19.39
CA PRO A 700 52.44 39.58 -19.54
C PRO A 700 53.02 40.19 -18.26
N ASN A 701 53.99 41.10 -18.41
CA ASN A 701 54.65 41.83 -17.32
C ASN A 701 55.40 40.92 -16.32
N ASN A 702 56.04 39.86 -16.80
CA ASN A 702 56.92 39.00 -16.00
C ASN A 702 58.38 39.12 -16.45
N PRO A 703 59.37 38.92 -15.56
CA PRO A 703 60.80 38.98 -15.90
C PRO A 703 61.31 37.77 -16.69
N VAL A 704 60.46 37.12 -17.49
CA VAL A 704 60.84 35.99 -18.35
C VAL A 704 61.74 36.48 -19.49
N ASN A 705 62.83 35.75 -19.74
CA ASN A 705 63.81 36.07 -20.77
C ASN A 705 64.14 34.89 -21.68
N ASP A 706 64.07 33.66 -21.17
CA ASP A 706 64.30 32.42 -21.90
C ASP A 706 62.99 31.66 -22.09
N LEU A 707 62.66 31.39 -23.36
CA LEU A 707 61.47 30.65 -23.78
C LEU A 707 61.84 29.44 -24.66
N THR A 708 63.10 29.05 -24.68
CA THR A 708 63.59 27.94 -25.53
C THR A 708 62.85 26.64 -25.30
N THR A 709 62.35 26.41 -24.09
CA THR A 709 61.62 25.22 -23.67
C THR A 709 60.16 25.16 -24.15
N LEU A 710 59.61 26.24 -24.72
CA LEU A 710 58.24 26.25 -25.26
C LEU A 710 58.08 25.48 -26.57
N ASP A 711 59.18 25.11 -27.22
CA ASP A 711 59.17 24.39 -28.48
C ASP A 711 58.47 23.01 -28.38
N GLN A 712 58.35 22.46 -27.17
CA GLN A 712 57.67 21.21 -26.83
C GLN A 712 56.14 21.32 -26.75
N LEU A 713 55.59 22.52 -26.51
CA LEU A 713 54.16 22.74 -26.34
C LEU A 713 53.46 22.97 -27.69
N ILE A 714 53.53 21.96 -28.56
CA ILE A 714 53.10 22.05 -29.96
C ILE A 714 51.62 22.39 -30.16
N ASN A 715 50.78 22.20 -29.14
CA ASN A 715 49.34 22.47 -29.17
C ASN A 715 48.97 23.93 -28.85
N LEU A 716 49.95 24.81 -28.63
CA LEU A 716 49.71 26.23 -28.35
C LEU A 716 49.01 26.95 -29.50
N GLU A 717 47.89 27.60 -29.16
CA GLU A 717 47.09 28.46 -30.02
C GLU A 717 47.29 29.95 -29.71
N GLU A 718 47.56 30.30 -28.46
CA GLU A 718 47.78 31.68 -28.02
C GLU A 718 49.01 31.79 -27.13
N VAL A 719 49.88 32.73 -27.47
CA VAL A 719 51.06 33.09 -26.67
C VAL A 719 51.09 34.60 -26.49
N ASN A 720 51.03 35.05 -25.24
CA ASN A 720 51.21 36.45 -24.86
C ASN A 720 52.39 36.62 -23.93
N ILE A 721 53.43 37.31 -24.40
CA ILE A 721 54.64 37.61 -23.64
C ILE A 721 54.88 39.13 -23.56
N GLU A 722 53.78 39.90 -23.49
CA GLU A 722 53.84 41.35 -23.44
C GLU A 722 54.68 41.87 -22.25
N ASN A 723 55.49 42.89 -22.48
CA ASN A 723 56.37 43.52 -21.47
C ASN A 723 57.27 42.52 -20.74
N THR A 724 57.78 41.51 -21.44
CA THR A 724 58.80 40.56 -20.96
C THR A 724 60.20 40.94 -21.49
N SER A 725 61.25 40.29 -20.99
CA SER A 725 62.65 40.56 -21.37
C SER A 725 63.17 39.69 -22.52
N VAL A 726 62.28 39.02 -23.24
CA VAL A 726 62.59 38.14 -24.36
C VAL A 726 63.18 38.92 -25.55
N GLU A 727 64.25 38.39 -26.15
CA GLU A 727 65.01 39.07 -27.23
C GLU A 727 64.86 38.41 -28.61
N ASP A 728 64.49 37.13 -28.67
CA ASP A 728 64.30 36.37 -29.91
C ASP A 728 62.99 35.55 -29.92
N LEU A 729 62.71 34.93 -31.06
CA LEU A 729 61.51 34.15 -31.33
C LEU A 729 61.87 32.78 -31.89
N GLU A 730 62.98 32.16 -31.51
CA GLU A 730 63.32 30.86 -32.12
C GLU A 730 62.30 29.75 -31.74
N PHE A 731 61.76 29.81 -30.53
CA PHE A 731 60.79 28.83 -29.99
C PHE A 731 59.48 28.72 -30.78
N VAL A 732 58.99 29.78 -31.43
CA VAL A 732 57.71 29.75 -32.14
C VAL A 732 57.76 28.97 -33.46
N GLY A 733 58.95 28.59 -33.94
CA GLY A 733 59.10 27.87 -35.20
C GLY A 733 58.42 26.49 -35.22
N THR A 734 58.19 25.87 -34.06
CA THR A 734 57.52 24.56 -33.93
C THR A 734 56.02 24.66 -33.66
N LEU A 735 55.50 25.85 -33.33
CA LEU A 735 54.12 26.08 -32.87
C LEU A 735 53.14 26.23 -34.04
N SER A 736 52.94 25.16 -34.81
CA SER A 736 52.13 25.20 -36.05
C SER A 736 50.64 25.54 -35.85
N TYR A 737 50.10 25.35 -34.64
CA TYR A 737 48.71 25.69 -34.29
C TYR A 737 48.55 27.14 -33.78
N LEU A 738 49.63 27.92 -33.70
CA LEU A 738 49.58 29.27 -33.13
C LEU A 738 48.71 30.22 -33.97
N ARG A 739 47.71 30.80 -33.32
CA ARG A 739 46.71 31.73 -33.87
C ARG A 739 46.89 33.16 -33.36
N ILE A 740 47.32 33.31 -32.11
CA ILE A 740 47.48 34.62 -31.48
C ILE A 740 48.89 34.72 -30.89
N LEU A 741 49.62 35.75 -31.30
CA LEU A 741 50.95 36.05 -30.78
C LEU A 741 51.02 37.51 -30.33
N ASN A 742 51.17 37.73 -29.02
CA ASN A 742 51.44 39.05 -28.45
C ASN A 742 52.87 39.13 -27.93
N ILE A 743 53.67 39.97 -28.57
CA ILE A 743 55.07 40.25 -28.22
C ILE A 743 55.30 41.73 -27.92
N ALA A 744 54.23 42.45 -27.58
CA ALA A 744 54.28 43.88 -27.33
C ALA A 744 55.27 44.23 -26.20
N GLY A 745 56.01 45.33 -26.33
CA GLY A 745 56.91 45.79 -25.25
C GLY A 745 58.14 44.89 -24.98
N THR A 746 58.43 43.92 -25.85
CA THR A 746 59.63 43.08 -25.78
C THR A 746 60.82 43.71 -26.52
N LYS A 747 62.02 43.09 -26.41
CA LYS A 747 63.25 43.53 -27.11
C LYS A 747 63.45 42.86 -28.48
N ILE A 748 62.42 42.19 -29.00
CA ILE A 748 62.48 41.46 -30.27
C ILE A 748 62.69 42.42 -31.44
N LYS A 749 63.62 42.08 -32.33
CA LYS A 749 64.03 42.91 -33.48
C LYS A 749 63.61 42.35 -34.84
N SER A 750 63.24 41.07 -34.92
CA SER A 750 63.07 40.34 -36.17
C SER A 750 61.89 39.37 -36.11
N LEU A 751 61.01 39.46 -37.12
CA LEU A 751 59.88 38.53 -37.32
C LEU A 751 60.23 37.33 -38.21
N LYS A 752 61.50 37.10 -38.56
CA LYS A 752 61.89 35.96 -39.41
C LYS A 752 61.40 34.59 -38.90
N PRO A 753 61.48 34.27 -37.58
CA PRO A 753 61.09 32.95 -37.09
C PRO A 753 59.60 32.63 -37.25
N ILE A 754 58.73 33.64 -37.29
CA ILE A 754 57.27 33.42 -37.46
C ILE A 754 56.86 33.27 -38.93
N ARG A 755 57.75 33.45 -39.91
CA ARG A 755 57.41 33.52 -41.34
C ARG A 755 56.56 32.35 -41.83
N ASP A 756 56.79 31.16 -41.28
CA ASP A 756 56.21 29.92 -41.76
C ASP A 756 54.94 29.51 -40.95
N LEU A 757 54.47 30.34 -40.00
CA LEU A 757 53.25 30.14 -39.23
C LEU A 757 51.99 30.45 -40.06
N GLN A 758 51.36 29.40 -40.61
CA GLN A 758 50.22 29.53 -41.51
C GLN A 758 48.87 29.80 -40.81
N ASN A 759 48.78 29.51 -39.51
CA ASN A 759 47.55 29.63 -38.72
C ASN A 759 47.42 30.95 -37.96
N LEU A 760 48.42 31.84 -38.03
CA LEU A 760 48.45 33.08 -37.26
C LEU A 760 47.35 34.05 -37.71
N GLU A 761 46.44 34.40 -36.81
CA GLU A 761 45.31 35.30 -37.01
C GLU A 761 45.52 36.69 -36.41
N LYS A 762 46.18 36.79 -35.25
CA LYS A 762 46.42 38.07 -34.56
C LYS A 762 47.87 38.20 -34.14
N LEU A 763 48.47 39.34 -34.46
CA LEU A 763 49.86 39.64 -34.16
C LEU A 763 49.98 41.02 -33.51
N PHE A 764 50.51 41.07 -32.28
CA PHE A 764 50.73 42.31 -31.55
C PHE A 764 52.23 42.54 -31.36
N ILE A 765 52.75 43.57 -32.02
CA ILE A 765 54.19 43.92 -32.04
C ILE A 765 54.45 45.37 -31.62
N ASN A 766 53.47 46.03 -31.02
CA ASN A 766 53.60 47.41 -30.59
C ASN A 766 54.70 47.57 -29.52
N ASN A 767 55.35 48.74 -29.47
CA ASN A 767 56.44 49.02 -28.54
C ASN A 767 57.64 48.05 -28.68
N THR A 768 58.02 47.67 -29.90
CA THR A 768 59.17 46.79 -30.19
C THR A 768 60.18 47.45 -31.14
N ASP A 769 61.37 46.87 -31.28
CA ASP A 769 62.42 47.37 -32.19
C ASP A 769 62.35 46.78 -33.62
N ILE A 770 61.19 46.24 -34.01
CA ILE A 770 60.98 45.62 -35.32
C ILE A 770 61.06 46.66 -36.46
N LYS A 771 61.82 46.32 -37.51
CA LYS A 771 62.10 47.20 -38.67
C LYS A 771 61.42 46.78 -39.98
N SER A 772 60.84 45.59 -40.06
CA SER A 772 60.24 45.08 -41.31
C SER A 772 59.09 44.10 -41.08
N LEU A 773 58.00 44.26 -41.84
CA LEU A 773 56.88 43.32 -41.93
C LEU A 773 57.05 42.28 -43.07
N LYS A 774 58.18 42.28 -43.79
CA LYS A 774 58.41 41.34 -44.89
C LYS A 774 58.21 39.86 -44.51
N PRO A 775 58.60 39.39 -43.30
CA PRO A 775 58.37 38.00 -42.91
C PRO A 775 56.91 37.57 -42.83
N ILE A 776 55.96 38.50 -42.67
CA ILE A 776 54.53 38.19 -42.51
C ILE A 776 53.70 38.52 -43.77
N GLU A 777 54.37 38.85 -44.87
CA GLU A 777 53.73 39.25 -46.14
C GLU A 777 53.00 38.11 -46.85
N LYS A 778 53.28 36.86 -46.49
CA LYS A 778 52.65 35.67 -47.11
C LYS A 778 51.63 34.98 -46.19
N MET A 779 51.28 35.59 -45.06
CA MET A 779 50.36 34.99 -44.09
C MET A 779 48.91 35.25 -44.51
N GLU A 780 48.22 34.21 -45.01
CA GLU A 780 46.87 34.34 -45.56
C GLU A 780 45.77 34.46 -44.50
N LYS A 781 45.98 33.89 -43.30
CA LYS A 781 45.00 33.87 -42.22
C LYS A 781 45.08 35.06 -41.26
N LEU A 782 46.07 35.94 -41.44
CA LEU A 782 46.29 37.08 -40.56
C LEU A 782 45.13 38.07 -40.70
N LYS A 783 44.55 38.50 -39.58
CA LYS A 783 43.38 39.39 -39.52
C LYS A 783 43.71 40.70 -38.82
N ILE A 784 44.54 40.68 -37.78
CA ILE A 784 44.83 41.85 -36.95
C ILE A 784 46.34 41.99 -36.73
N ILE A 785 46.84 43.20 -36.94
CA ILE A 785 48.22 43.60 -36.60
C ILE A 785 48.18 44.91 -35.81
N ARG A 786 48.73 44.92 -34.59
CA ARG A 786 49.03 46.17 -33.87
C ARG A 786 50.52 46.42 -33.85
N CYS A 787 50.97 47.53 -34.44
CA CYS A 787 52.40 47.81 -34.66
C CYS A 787 52.81 49.27 -34.44
N TYR A 788 52.04 50.02 -33.65
CA TYR A 788 52.40 51.38 -33.22
C TYR A 788 53.65 51.40 -32.33
N ASN A 789 54.35 52.53 -32.31
CA ASN A 789 55.62 52.70 -31.58
C ASN A 789 56.66 51.60 -31.88
N THR A 790 56.84 51.29 -33.17
CA THR A 790 57.89 50.39 -33.67
C THR A 790 58.93 51.14 -34.49
N LYS A 791 59.99 50.46 -34.96
CA LYS A 791 60.97 51.03 -35.90
C LYS A 791 60.58 50.85 -37.37
N LEU A 792 59.30 50.57 -37.65
CA LEU A 792 58.76 50.46 -39.00
C LEU A 792 58.67 51.83 -39.67
N LYS A 793 59.02 51.90 -40.96
CA LYS A 793 58.78 53.10 -41.78
C LYS A 793 57.31 53.17 -42.16
N ALA A 794 56.65 54.31 -41.94
CA ALA A 794 55.23 54.51 -42.29
C ALA A 794 54.91 54.10 -43.74
N SER A 795 55.77 54.44 -44.70
CA SER A 795 55.61 54.05 -46.11
C SER A 795 55.58 52.54 -46.35
N LYS A 796 56.26 51.74 -45.51
CA LYS A 796 56.24 50.27 -45.59
C LYS A 796 54.98 49.68 -44.97
N VAL A 797 54.43 50.32 -43.94
CA VAL A 797 53.17 49.90 -43.31
C VAL A 797 52.00 50.20 -44.26
N GLU A 798 51.98 51.37 -44.88
CA GLU A 798 50.95 51.72 -45.88
C GLU A 798 51.01 50.83 -47.13
N ALA A 799 52.21 50.47 -47.58
CA ALA A 799 52.38 49.49 -48.65
C ALA A 799 51.82 48.10 -48.26
N TYR A 800 52.05 47.67 -47.01
CA TYR A 800 51.50 46.41 -46.50
C TYR A 800 49.96 46.44 -46.42
N LYS A 801 49.38 47.53 -45.86
CA LYS A 801 47.93 47.76 -45.81
C LYS A 801 47.28 47.71 -47.18
N SER A 802 47.91 48.35 -48.17
CA SER A 802 47.43 48.38 -49.55
C SER A 802 47.47 46.99 -50.21
N ALA A 803 48.48 46.18 -49.89
CA ALA A 803 48.61 44.82 -50.40
C ALA A 803 47.69 43.80 -49.68
N HIS A 804 47.24 44.10 -48.46
CA HIS A 804 46.45 43.19 -47.62
C HIS A 804 45.20 43.89 -47.05
N PRO A 805 44.19 44.21 -47.87
CA PRO A 805 43.02 44.99 -47.44
C PRO A 805 42.12 44.28 -46.40
N GLY A 806 42.25 42.96 -46.25
CA GLY A 806 41.53 42.16 -45.25
C GLY A 806 42.16 42.15 -43.85
N VAL A 807 43.31 42.82 -43.66
CA VAL A 807 44.04 42.86 -42.39
C VAL A 807 43.82 44.21 -41.71
N GLU A 808 43.29 44.19 -40.49
CA GLU A 808 43.22 45.38 -39.64
C GLU A 808 44.61 45.72 -39.11
N VAL A 809 45.22 46.79 -39.64
CA VAL A 809 46.54 47.26 -39.22
C VAL A 809 46.42 48.56 -38.42
N VAL A 810 46.68 48.47 -37.12
CA VAL A 810 46.72 49.62 -36.19
C VAL A 810 48.16 50.13 -36.07
N PHE A 811 48.41 51.31 -36.63
CA PHE A 811 49.72 51.96 -36.66
C PHE A 811 49.56 53.48 -36.49
N TYR A 812 50.28 54.06 -35.53
CA TYR A 812 50.40 55.50 -35.29
C TYR A 812 51.75 55.84 -34.67
#